data_AF-A0A934CI84-F1
#
_entry.id   AF-A0A934CI84-F1
#
_cell.length_a   1.000
_cell.length_b   1.000
_cell.length_c   1.000
_cell.angle_alpha   90.00
_cell.angle_beta   90.00
_cell.angle_gamma   90.00
#
_symmetry.space_group_name_H-M   'P 1'
#
loop_
_entity.id
_entity.type
_entity.pdbx_description
1 polymer ?
#
loop_
_entity_poly.entity_id
_entity_poly.type
_entity_poly.pdbx_seq_one_letter_code
_entity_poly.pdbx_strand_id
1 'polypeptide(L)'
;AAQALVASEHFQARLRGLRASELVDYASVATAKREVIEVLYRHFYEHHLQSNSARAQAFRHYRDTAGDSLEQLARFDAIQGCMIAEDKAVWGWPAWPERYHDPAGPAVAEFATAHAGLVTFHAWLQWLADEQLAEVSRESRQRGLGIGLYVDLAVGANPGGAEAWRWQHVFADAHAGAPPDDFSLLGQDWGVPTFAPRLLREAAYAPLIELLRANMRHTGALRIDHVMGLTRLFWVPAGETPTEGTYVAYPLEELLGIVALESQRNRCLVIGEDLGTVPDGLRDRLAEYGFLSYRPLLFERDGSGNFKPPTAYPRQSLACAGTHDLPTLAGMWAGTDLAAREALGMFPSSRQRDALLVTRAHDRARLLEALARERLLPEGIGADPDALPRLDHTLATAIHAYLARTPAQVMMVQPEDVLGLESQANLPGSRDDQQPNWRRRLTLDIEDWPSDPRFIELWDTLRHEHRCAAKRMEPRFLLERLDGIARSLEQSGHALALIGLGSVGREVDRLDAHSDLDFFAIAETGHKWHYLDDLSWLSALCPIAYHYANTRDGYKILFDDGIFCEFAVFEPEELRSIPFAPGRIVWKQAHVPETICLPAMPTPKPEVRAQDWLLGEALTNLLVGLARERRGESLSAMRFIQGHAVDRTLELADWIEAAQEVYRDPFAVERRFERRYPAIGREVGAWLRGYEGNRESALAILTFLERHFAVNAAIAAAIRKLCAE
;
A
#
# COMPACT_ATOMS: atom_id res chain seq x y z
N ALA A 1 -5.16 -38.78 -30.75
CA ALA A 1 -6.56 -38.82 -30.26
C ALA A 1 -7.05 -37.43 -29.85
N ALA A 2 -6.48 -36.78 -28.82
CA ALA A 2 -6.93 -35.46 -28.35
C ALA A 2 -6.95 -34.39 -29.46
N GLN A 3 -5.90 -34.29 -30.28
CA GLN A 3 -5.86 -33.38 -31.42
C GLN A 3 -6.99 -33.63 -32.42
N ALA A 4 -7.34 -34.90 -32.69
CA ALA A 4 -8.42 -35.25 -33.62
C ALA A 4 -9.81 -34.92 -33.03
N LEU A 5 -10.00 -35.14 -31.71
CA LEU A 5 -11.20 -34.75 -30.98
C LEU A 5 -11.40 -33.24 -31.06
N VAL A 6 -10.37 -32.47 -30.70
CA VAL A 6 -10.43 -31.00 -30.72
C VAL A 6 -10.62 -30.47 -32.14
N ALA A 7 -9.99 -31.07 -33.15
CA ALA A 7 -10.16 -30.66 -34.55
C ALA A 7 -11.50 -31.07 -35.17
N SER A 8 -12.28 -31.94 -34.51
CA SER A 8 -13.57 -32.38 -35.04
C SER A 8 -14.56 -31.22 -35.16
N GLU A 9 -15.35 -31.23 -36.24
CA GLU A 9 -16.33 -30.17 -36.51
C GLU A 9 -17.34 -30.03 -35.36
N HIS A 10 -17.79 -31.15 -34.79
CA HIS A 10 -18.70 -31.18 -33.66
C HIS A 10 -18.12 -30.48 -32.43
N PHE A 11 -16.89 -30.81 -32.03
CA PHE A 11 -16.24 -30.19 -30.89
C PHE A 11 -15.99 -28.69 -31.14
N GLN A 12 -15.52 -28.33 -32.33
CA GLN A 12 -15.28 -26.93 -32.71
C GLN A 12 -16.57 -26.10 -32.74
N ALA A 13 -17.69 -26.66 -33.21
CA ALA A 13 -19.00 -25.99 -33.17
C ALA A 13 -19.44 -25.71 -31.72
N ARG A 14 -19.33 -26.69 -30.83
CA ARG A 14 -19.65 -26.52 -29.40
C ARG A 14 -18.72 -25.49 -28.75
N LEU A 15 -17.41 -25.55 -29.03
CA LEU A 15 -16.43 -24.60 -28.50
C LEU A 15 -16.73 -23.16 -28.95
N ARG A 16 -17.06 -22.95 -30.23
CA ARG A 16 -17.47 -21.62 -30.73
C ARG A 16 -18.72 -21.11 -30.00
N GLY A 17 -19.73 -21.95 -29.82
CA GLY A 17 -20.94 -21.59 -29.06
C GLY A 17 -20.62 -21.17 -27.62
N LEU A 18 -19.79 -21.95 -26.92
CA LEU A 18 -19.38 -21.64 -25.54
C LEU A 18 -18.52 -20.38 -25.43
N ARG A 19 -17.71 -20.06 -26.45
CA ARG A 19 -16.92 -18.82 -26.50
C ARG A 19 -17.74 -17.58 -26.86
N ALA A 20 -18.79 -17.74 -27.66
CA ALA A 20 -19.65 -16.63 -28.09
C ALA A 20 -20.72 -16.23 -27.05
N SER A 21 -20.98 -17.06 -26.03
CA SER A 21 -21.96 -16.72 -24.98
C SER A 21 -21.48 -15.52 -24.14
N GLU A 22 -22.42 -14.63 -23.79
CA GLU A 22 -22.20 -13.49 -22.88
C GLU A 22 -21.99 -13.93 -21.43
N LEU A 23 -22.53 -15.10 -21.07
CA LEU A 23 -22.38 -15.69 -19.75
C LEU A 23 -21.50 -16.94 -19.82
N VAL A 24 -20.70 -17.14 -18.78
CA VAL A 24 -19.95 -18.38 -18.59
C VAL A 24 -20.93 -19.50 -18.25
N ASP A 25 -20.95 -20.52 -19.11
CA ASP A 25 -21.56 -21.83 -18.83
C ASP A 25 -20.50 -22.77 -18.26
N TYR A 26 -20.33 -22.72 -16.93
CA TYR A 26 -19.32 -23.51 -16.23
C TYR A 26 -19.46 -25.02 -16.48
N ALA A 27 -20.69 -25.55 -16.48
CA ALA A 27 -20.93 -26.98 -16.62
C ALA A 27 -20.52 -27.49 -18.01
N SER A 28 -20.93 -26.78 -19.06
CA SER A 28 -20.59 -27.17 -20.43
C SER A 28 -19.10 -26.96 -20.74
N VAL A 29 -18.48 -25.90 -20.20
CA VAL A 29 -17.03 -25.67 -20.34
C VAL A 29 -16.24 -26.76 -19.62
N ALA A 30 -16.62 -27.11 -18.38
CA ALA A 30 -15.99 -28.18 -17.62
C ALA A 30 -16.09 -29.52 -18.35
N THR A 31 -17.27 -29.83 -18.89
CA THR A 31 -17.50 -31.05 -19.71
C THR A 31 -16.59 -31.08 -20.92
N ALA A 32 -16.53 -29.99 -21.70
CA ALA A 32 -15.68 -29.93 -22.89
C ALA A 32 -14.18 -30.06 -22.56
N LYS A 33 -13.72 -29.46 -21.45
CA LYS A 33 -12.34 -29.63 -20.97
C LYS A 33 -12.09 -31.07 -20.53
N ARG A 34 -13.02 -31.67 -19.78
CA ARG A 34 -12.89 -33.03 -19.23
C ARG A 34 -12.69 -34.08 -20.32
N GLU A 35 -13.46 -34.01 -21.41
CA GLU A 35 -13.32 -34.91 -22.56
C GLU A 35 -11.89 -34.94 -23.14
N VAL A 36 -11.23 -33.78 -23.20
CA VAL A 36 -9.86 -33.67 -23.71
C VAL A 36 -8.84 -34.10 -22.65
N ILE A 37 -9.03 -33.65 -21.42
CA ILE A 37 -8.15 -33.92 -20.28
C ILE A 37 -8.03 -35.43 -20.00
N GLU A 38 -9.11 -36.19 -20.12
CA GLU A 38 -9.09 -37.64 -19.93
C GLU A 38 -8.26 -38.36 -21.00
N VAL A 39 -8.31 -37.89 -22.25
CA VAL A 39 -7.46 -38.42 -23.33
C VAL A 39 -5.99 -38.07 -23.09
N LEU A 40 -5.71 -36.86 -22.61
CA LEU A 40 -4.35 -36.43 -22.26
C LEU A 40 -3.80 -37.21 -21.07
N TYR A 41 -4.61 -37.49 -20.05
CA TYR A 41 -4.19 -38.29 -18.91
C TYR A 41 -3.87 -39.73 -19.32
N ARG A 42 -4.67 -40.34 -20.20
CA ARG A 42 -4.37 -41.68 -20.72
C ARG A 42 -2.99 -41.72 -21.39
N HIS A 43 -2.71 -40.72 -22.23
CA HIS A 43 -1.39 -40.57 -22.84
C HIS A 43 -0.28 -40.37 -21.79
N PHE A 44 -0.52 -39.51 -20.78
CA PHE A 44 0.41 -39.33 -19.66
C PHE A 44 0.68 -40.63 -18.90
N TYR A 45 -0.36 -41.40 -18.62
CA TYR A 45 -0.24 -42.66 -17.92
C TYR A 45 0.59 -43.68 -18.70
N GLU A 46 0.23 -43.94 -19.96
CA GLU A 46 0.84 -44.96 -20.81
C GLU A 46 2.28 -44.61 -21.20
N HIS A 47 2.55 -43.36 -21.54
CA HIS A 47 3.84 -42.96 -22.10
C HIS A 47 4.79 -42.32 -21.10
N HIS A 48 4.27 -41.75 -20.01
CA HIS A 48 5.11 -41.06 -19.01
C HIS A 48 5.16 -41.81 -17.68
N LEU A 49 4.01 -42.13 -17.06
CA LEU A 49 3.99 -42.76 -15.73
C LEU A 49 4.56 -44.18 -15.74
N GLN A 50 4.17 -45.00 -16.73
CA GLN A 50 4.64 -46.38 -16.86
C GLN A 50 6.13 -46.47 -17.21
N SER A 51 6.64 -45.53 -18.01
CA SER A 51 8.04 -45.47 -18.42
C SER A 51 8.95 -44.74 -17.42
N ASN A 52 8.37 -44.15 -16.37
CA ASN A 52 9.03 -43.26 -15.41
C ASN A 52 9.87 -42.16 -16.09
N SER A 53 9.33 -41.57 -17.16
CA SER A 53 9.96 -40.45 -17.87
C SER A 53 10.21 -39.24 -16.95
N ALA A 54 11.00 -38.26 -17.41
CA ALA A 54 11.25 -37.02 -16.66
C ALA A 54 9.95 -36.31 -16.22
N ARG A 55 8.92 -36.31 -17.08
CA ARG A 55 7.60 -35.72 -16.75
C ARG A 55 6.88 -36.47 -15.62
N ALA A 56 7.03 -37.80 -15.56
CA ALA A 56 6.49 -38.59 -14.48
C ALA A 56 7.28 -38.41 -13.17
N GLN A 57 8.60 -38.25 -13.24
CA GLN A 57 9.43 -37.94 -12.08
C GLN A 57 9.06 -36.57 -11.48
N ALA A 58 8.82 -35.55 -12.32
CA ALA A 58 8.35 -34.25 -11.88
C ALA A 58 6.99 -34.32 -11.17
N PHE A 59 6.03 -35.07 -11.74
CA PHE A 59 4.74 -35.29 -11.09
C PHE A 59 4.86 -36.05 -9.76
N ARG A 60 5.66 -37.12 -9.70
CA ARG A 60 5.90 -37.87 -8.45
C ARG A 60 6.54 -36.96 -7.40
N HIS A 61 7.53 -36.16 -7.78
CA HIS A 61 8.16 -35.20 -6.89
C HIS A 61 7.17 -34.15 -6.35
N TYR A 62 6.30 -33.61 -7.21
CA TYR A 62 5.22 -32.72 -6.79
C TYR A 62 4.31 -33.39 -5.77
N ARG A 63 3.88 -34.63 -6.06
CA ARG A 63 3.00 -35.41 -5.19
C ARG A 63 3.65 -35.71 -3.83
N ASP A 64 4.91 -36.11 -3.83
CA ASP A 64 5.69 -36.37 -2.61
C ASP A 64 5.87 -35.09 -1.77
N THR A 65 6.07 -33.94 -2.43
CA THR A 65 6.25 -32.63 -1.76
C THR A 65 4.93 -32.08 -1.21
N ALA A 66 3.83 -32.27 -1.94
CA ALA A 66 2.50 -31.83 -1.51
C ALA A 66 1.91 -32.75 -0.41
N GLY A 67 2.34 -34.01 -0.38
CA GLY A 67 2.08 -34.94 0.71
C GLY A 67 0.59 -35.19 0.97
N ASP A 68 0.25 -35.38 2.24
CA ASP A 68 -1.10 -35.79 2.67
C ASP A 68 -2.19 -34.79 2.26
N SER A 69 -1.89 -33.49 2.20
CA SER A 69 -2.85 -32.48 1.76
C SER A 69 -3.37 -32.74 0.34
N LEU A 70 -2.48 -33.09 -0.58
CA LEU A 70 -2.86 -33.42 -1.96
C LEU A 70 -3.56 -34.77 -2.02
N GLU A 71 -3.08 -35.77 -1.28
CA GLU A 71 -3.70 -37.10 -1.26
C GLU A 71 -5.15 -37.05 -0.79
N GLN A 72 -5.43 -36.29 0.27
CA GLN A 72 -6.79 -36.16 0.79
C GLN A 72 -7.70 -35.40 -0.17
N LEU A 73 -7.22 -34.32 -0.81
CA LEU A 73 -7.99 -33.63 -1.85
C LEU A 73 -8.28 -34.55 -3.04
N ALA A 74 -7.29 -35.31 -3.50
CA ALA A 74 -7.47 -36.23 -4.62
C ALA A 74 -8.42 -37.40 -4.30
N ARG A 75 -8.41 -37.89 -3.06
CA ARG A 75 -9.39 -38.88 -2.57
C ARG A 75 -10.78 -38.29 -2.47
N PHE A 76 -10.91 -37.09 -1.92
CA PHE A 76 -12.19 -36.37 -1.83
C PHE A 76 -12.81 -36.22 -3.22
N ASP A 77 -12.06 -35.68 -4.19
CA ASP A 77 -12.59 -35.46 -5.54
C ASP A 77 -12.96 -36.78 -6.25
N ALA A 78 -12.18 -37.84 -6.02
CA ALA A 78 -12.46 -39.16 -6.57
C ALA A 78 -13.75 -39.75 -6.00
N ILE A 79 -13.95 -39.65 -4.68
CA ILE A 79 -15.19 -40.09 -4.02
C ILE A 79 -16.36 -39.24 -4.50
N GLN A 80 -16.24 -37.91 -4.45
CA GLN A 80 -17.28 -36.98 -4.90
C GLN A 80 -17.69 -37.25 -6.36
N GLY A 81 -16.71 -37.50 -7.24
CA GLY A 81 -16.95 -37.82 -8.64
C GLY A 81 -17.76 -39.12 -8.82
N CYS A 82 -17.46 -40.16 -8.03
CA CYS A 82 -18.25 -41.39 -8.02
C CYS A 82 -19.66 -41.15 -7.48
N MET A 83 -19.81 -40.40 -6.39
CA MET A 83 -21.12 -40.15 -5.78
C MET A 83 -22.04 -39.33 -6.69
N ILE A 84 -21.53 -38.27 -7.32
CA ILE A 84 -22.30 -37.46 -8.30
C ILE A 84 -22.73 -38.30 -9.52
N ALA A 85 -21.90 -39.25 -9.94
CA ALA A 85 -22.22 -40.12 -11.07
C ALA A 85 -23.37 -41.08 -10.75
N GLU A 86 -23.54 -41.47 -9.49
CA GLU A 86 -24.67 -42.28 -9.00
C GLU A 86 -25.91 -41.42 -8.75
N ASP A 87 -25.75 -40.28 -8.06
CA ASP A 87 -26.81 -39.33 -7.76
C ASP A 87 -26.32 -37.88 -7.86
N LYS A 88 -26.87 -37.13 -8.82
CA LYS A 88 -26.53 -35.72 -9.05
C LYS A 88 -26.96 -34.79 -7.91
N ALA A 89 -27.79 -35.25 -6.97
CA ALA A 89 -28.18 -34.49 -5.80
C ALA A 89 -27.10 -34.51 -4.68
N VAL A 90 -26.09 -35.38 -4.78
CA VAL A 90 -25.00 -35.44 -3.80
C VAL A 90 -24.11 -34.20 -3.93
N TRP A 91 -24.29 -33.27 -3.00
CA TRP A 91 -23.66 -31.96 -3.02
C TRP A 91 -22.28 -31.92 -2.34
N GLY A 92 -21.94 -32.91 -1.51
CA GLY A 92 -20.68 -32.97 -0.77
C GLY A 92 -20.63 -34.12 0.23
N TRP A 93 -19.56 -34.18 1.03
CA TRP A 93 -19.31 -35.29 1.97
C TRP A 93 -20.43 -35.58 2.99
N PRO A 94 -21.22 -34.60 3.49
CA PRO A 94 -22.30 -34.90 4.42
C PRO A 94 -23.42 -35.74 3.80
N ALA A 95 -23.53 -35.72 2.46
CA ALA A 95 -24.50 -36.53 1.71
C ALA A 95 -23.92 -37.89 1.26
N TRP A 96 -22.66 -38.21 1.60
CA TRP A 96 -22.07 -39.52 1.32
C TRP A 96 -22.53 -40.58 2.33
N PRO A 97 -22.38 -41.88 2.00
CA PRO A 97 -22.45 -42.93 3.01
C PRO A 97 -21.48 -42.67 4.17
N GLU A 98 -21.96 -42.83 5.41
CA GLU A 98 -21.24 -42.49 6.65
C GLU A 98 -19.82 -43.12 6.74
N ARG A 99 -19.64 -44.30 6.15
CA ARG A 99 -18.32 -44.97 6.07
C ARG A 99 -17.22 -44.11 5.41
N TYR A 100 -17.57 -43.13 4.58
CA TYR A 100 -16.62 -42.23 3.92
C TYR A 100 -16.44 -40.88 4.62
N HIS A 101 -17.10 -40.65 5.76
CA HIS A 101 -17.02 -39.38 6.47
C HIS A 101 -15.67 -39.17 7.15
N ASP A 102 -15.03 -40.23 7.66
CA ASP A 102 -13.68 -40.14 8.24
C ASP A 102 -12.60 -40.21 7.13
N PRO A 103 -11.83 -39.12 6.87
CA PRO A 103 -10.76 -39.12 5.86
C PRO A 103 -9.61 -40.09 6.17
N ALA A 104 -9.45 -40.47 7.44
CA ALA A 104 -8.49 -41.47 7.88
C ALA A 104 -9.11 -42.88 8.03
N GLY A 105 -10.41 -43.00 7.73
CA GLY A 105 -11.17 -44.23 7.91
C GLY A 105 -10.77 -45.35 6.93
N PRO A 106 -10.95 -46.62 7.33
CA PRO A 106 -10.55 -47.77 6.51
C PRO A 106 -11.27 -47.82 5.16
N ALA A 107 -12.54 -47.41 5.10
CA ALA A 107 -13.32 -47.41 3.86
C ALA A 107 -12.78 -46.40 2.82
N VAL A 108 -12.22 -45.26 3.26
CA VAL A 108 -11.57 -44.29 2.37
C VAL A 108 -10.26 -44.87 1.83
N ALA A 109 -9.48 -45.55 2.67
CA ALA A 109 -8.25 -46.22 2.23
C ALA A 109 -8.52 -47.37 1.26
N GLU A 110 -9.55 -48.18 1.51
CA GLU A 110 -10.04 -49.22 0.61
C GLU A 110 -10.49 -48.62 -0.74
N PHE A 111 -11.29 -47.55 -0.69
CA PHE A 111 -11.72 -46.84 -1.90
C PHE A 111 -10.52 -46.32 -2.70
N ALA A 112 -9.56 -45.66 -2.04
CA ALA A 112 -8.38 -45.11 -2.68
C ALA A 112 -7.52 -46.22 -3.34
N THR A 113 -7.47 -47.40 -2.74
CA THR A 113 -6.76 -48.57 -3.30
C THR A 113 -7.52 -49.11 -4.52
N ALA A 114 -8.83 -49.30 -4.40
CA ALA A 114 -9.68 -49.80 -5.49
C ALA A 114 -9.75 -48.83 -6.68
N HIS A 115 -9.65 -47.53 -6.43
CA HIS A 115 -9.72 -46.45 -7.42
C HIS A 115 -8.40 -45.69 -7.57
N ALA A 116 -7.25 -46.37 -7.38
CA ALA A 116 -5.93 -45.72 -7.38
C ALA A 116 -5.63 -44.91 -8.66
N GLY A 117 -6.13 -45.37 -9.81
CA GLY A 117 -6.01 -44.65 -11.08
C GLY A 117 -6.77 -43.32 -11.09
N LEU A 118 -7.96 -43.27 -10.47
CA LEU A 118 -8.79 -42.07 -10.36
C LEU A 118 -8.20 -41.09 -9.34
N VAL A 119 -7.73 -41.57 -8.19
CA VAL A 119 -7.01 -40.73 -7.21
C VAL A 119 -5.76 -40.13 -7.85
N THR A 120 -4.98 -40.92 -8.59
CA THR A 120 -3.79 -40.43 -9.31
C THR A 120 -4.17 -39.40 -10.39
N PHE A 121 -5.32 -39.56 -11.05
CA PHE A 121 -5.83 -38.60 -12.01
C PHE A 121 -6.14 -37.25 -11.36
N HIS A 122 -6.83 -37.22 -10.21
CA HIS A 122 -7.12 -35.98 -9.51
C HIS A 122 -5.85 -35.30 -8.98
N ALA A 123 -4.89 -36.06 -8.44
CA ALA A 123 -3.58 -35.51 -8.07
C ALA A 123 -2.84 -34.91 -9.28
N TRP A 124 -2.96 -35.54 -10.46
CA TRP A 124 -2.37 -35.04 -11.70
C TRP A 124 -3.03 -33.74 -12.18
N LEU A 125 -4.34 -33.56 -11.99
CA LEU A 125 -5.00 -32.29 -12.30
C LEU A 125 -4.47 -31.13 -11.44
N GLN A 126 -4.28 -31.35 -10.14
CA GLN A 126 -3.70 -30.34 -9.24
C GLN A 126 -2.26 -30.00 -9.64
N TRP A 127 -1.48 -31.01 -10.03
CA TRP A 127 -0.13 -30.77 -10.56
C TRP A 127 -0.13 -29.93 -11.83
N LEU A 128 -1.04 -30.18 -12.78
CA LEU A 128 -1.15 -29.35 -13.98
C LEU A 128 -1.55 -27.91 -13.66
N ALA A 129 -2.48 -27.71 -12.72
CA ALA A 129 -2.87 -26.37 -12.29
C ALA A 129 -1.72 -25.61 -11.63
N ASP A 130 -0.96 -26.29 -10.75
CA ASP A 130 0.25 -25.74 -10.12
C ASP A 130 1.34 -25.40 -11.15
N GLU A 131 1.60 -26.29 -12.13
CA GLU A 131 2.57 -26.07 -13.21
C GLU A 131 2.20 -24.84 -14.06
N GLN A 132 0.92 -24.70 -14.42
CA GLN A 132 0.43 -23.56 -15.20
C GLN A 132 0.51 -22.24 -14.41
N LEU A 133 0.15 -22.24 -13.12
CA LEU A 133 0.26 -21.04 -12.28
C LEU A 133 1.73 -20.65 -12.06
N ALA A 134 2.61 -21.63 -11.85
CA ALA A 134 4.05 -21.42 -11.73
C ALA A 134 4.64 -20.82 -13.03
N GLU A 135 4.16 -21.26 -14.19
CA GLU A 135 4.57 -20.72 -15.49
C GLU A 135 4.19 -19.24 -15.61
N VAL A 136 2.95 -18.86 -15.29
CA VAL A 136 2.50 -17.46 -15.32
C VAL A 136 3.32 -16.60 -14.35
N SER A 137 3.58 -17.09 -13.14
CA SER A 137 4.42 -16.41 -12.14
C SER A 137 5.87 -16.22 -12.60
N ARG A 138 6.42 -17.18 -13.35
CA ARG A 138 7.76 -17.07 -13.93
C ARG A 138 7.77 -16.04 -15.06
N GLU A 139 6.78 -16.09 -15.96
CA GLU A 139 6.64 -15.13 -17.06
C GLU A 139 6.46 -13.70 -16.55
N SER A 140 5.65 -13.49 -15.50
CA SER A 140 5.46 -12.16 -14.89
C SER A 140 6.77 -11.58 -14.37
N ARG A 141 7.60 -12.40 -13.71
CA ARG A 141 8.93 -12.00 -13.21
C ARG A 141 9.92 -11.73 -14.34
N GLN A 142 9.94 -12.57 -15.38
CA GLN A 142 10.80 -12.35 -16.56
C GLN A 142 10.45 -11.06 -17.30
N ARG A 143 9.18 -10.65 -17.28
CA ARG A 143 8.71 -9.37 -17.83
C ARG A 143 8.92 -8.16 -16.90
N GLY A 144 9.50 -8.37 -15.72
CA GLY A 144 9.81 -7.30 -14.78
C GLY A 144 8.60 -6.76 -14.00
N LEU A 145 7.50 -7.50 -13.91
CA LEU A 145 6.36 -7.11 -13.07
C LEU A 145 6.74 -7.26 -11.59
N GLY A 146 6.80 -6.14 -10.86
CA GLY A 146 7.35 -6.09 -9.49
C GLY A 146 6.59 -6.93 -8.45
N ILE A 147 5.27 -7.06 -8.61
CA ILE A 147 4.41 -7.93 -7.76
C ILE A 147 4.13 -9.25 -8.48
N GLY A 148 3.94 -9.25 -9.80
CA GLY A 148 3.51 -10.43 -10.53
C GLY A 148 2.05 -10.75 -10.26
N LEU A 149 1.76 -11.94 -9.73
CA LEU A 149 0.39 -12.37 -9.45
C LEU A 149 -0.08 -11.87 -8.08
N TYR A 150 -1.24 -11.22 -8.09
CA TYR A 150 -2.05 -10.87 -6.93
C TYR A 150 -3.24 -11.84 -6.86
N VAL A 151 -3.29 -12.67 -5.83
CA VAL A 151 -4.36 -13.66 -5.63
C VAL A 151 -5.20 -13.33 -4.40
N ASP A 152 -6.33 -14.02 -4.27
CA ASP A 152 -7.37 -13.71 -3.31
C ASP A 152 -7.70 -14.92 -2.44
N LEU A 153 -7.56 -14.78 -1.12
CA LEU A 153 -7.92 -15.77 -0.13
C LEU A 153 -9.33 -15.48 0.39
N ALA A 154 -10.29 -16.30 -0.02
CA ALA A 154 -11.66 -16.26 0.46
C ALA A 154 -11.74 -16.51 1.98
N VAL A 155 -12.81 -15.99 2.60
CA VAL A 155 -13.07 -16.11 4.04
C VAL A 155 -13.26 -17.55 4.55
N GLY A 156 -13.70 -18.48 3.69
CA GLY A 156 -13.97 -19.86 4.08
C GLY A 156 -14.25 -20.79 2.91
N ALA A 157 -14.45 -22.07 3.22
CA ALA A 157 -14.69 -23.14 2.25
C ALA A 157 -16.17 -23.54 2.17
N ASN A 158 -16.53 -24.42 1.24
CA ASN A 158 -17.86 -25.05 1.24
C ASN A 158 -17.97 -26.07 2.40
N PRO A 159 -19.07 -26.09 3.18
CA PRO A 159 -19.23 -27.03 4.31
C PRO A 159 -19.22 -28.51 3.89
N GLY A 160 -19.59 -28.81 2.65
CA GLY A 160 -19.51 -30.15 2.07
C GLY A 160 -18.23 -30.42 1.27
N GLY A 161 -17.28 -29.48 1.28
CA GLY A 161 -16.04 -29.52 0.50
C GLY A 161 -14.89 -30.29 1.15
N ALA A 162 -13.78 -30.42 0.42
CA ALA A 162 -12.60 -31.18 0.83
C ALA A 162 -11.93 -30.65 2.11
N GLU A 163 -11.88 -29.33 2.29
CA GLU A 163 -11.28 -28.73 3.48
C GLU A 163 -12.12 -29.01 4.72
N ALA A 164 -13.43 -28.79 4.63
CA ALA A 164 -14.38 -29.12 5.69
C ALA A 164 -14.34 -30.61 6.03
N TRP A 165 -14.20 -31.49 5.02
CA TRP A 165 -14.05 -32.94 5.20
C TRP A 165 -12.72 -33.33 5.87
N ARG A 166 -11.59 -32.75 5.47
CA ARG A 166 -10.28 -33.10 6.05
C ARG A 166 -10.14 -32.59 7.48
N TRP A 167 -10.61 -31.37 7.72
CA TRP A 167 -10.39 -30.61 8.93
C TRP A 167 -11.67 -30.47 9.78
N GLN A 168 -12.60 -31.43 9.69
CA GLN A 168 -13.91 -31.42 10.39
C GLN A 168 -13.79 -31.03 11.87
N HIS A 169 -12.77 -31.54 12.55
CA HIS A 169 -12.56 -31.37 13.99
C HIS A 169 -12.10 -29.97 14.42
N VAL A 170 -11.77 -29.05 13.49
CA VAL A 170 -11.40 -27.66 13.82
C VAL A 170 -12.48 -26.64 13.47
N PHE A 171 -13.54 -27.04 12.76
CA PHE A 171 -14.65 -26.14 12.43
C PHE A 171 -15.68 -26.09 13.57
N ALA A 172 -16.32 -24.94 13.71
CA ALA A 172 -17.44 -24.74 14.62
C ALA A 172 -18.77 -25.14 13.97
N ASP A 173 -19.77 -25.44 14.80
CA ASP A 173 -21.17 -25.62 14.37
C ASP A 173 -21.86 -24.26 14.16
N ALA A 174 -21.29 -23.47 13.25
CA ALA A 174 -21.73 -22.13 12.90
C ALA A 174 -21.19 -21.74 11.52
N HIS A 175 -21.87 -20.80 10.87
CA HIS A 175 -21.42 -20.18 9.63
C HIS A 175 -20.82 -18.80 9.88
N ALA A 176 -19.88 -18.40 9.04
CA ALA A 176 -19.42 -17.03 8.98
C ALA A 176 -20.50 -16.16 8.30
N GLY A 177 -20.64 -14.93 8.78
CA GLY A 177 -21.59 -13.99 8.23
C GLY A 177 -21.22 -12.55 8.56
N ALA A 178 -22.22 -11.68 8.43
CA ALA A 178 -22.15 -10.29 8.82
C ALA A 178 -23.43 -9.87 9.55
N PRO A 179 -23.36 -9.00 10.57
CA PRO A 179 -24.54 -8.44 11.20
C PRO A 179 -25.29 -7.53 10.20
N PRO A 180 -26.56 -7.17 10.48
CA PRO A 180 -27.26 -6.13 9.74
C PRO A 180 -26.46 -4.81 9.71
N ASP A 181 -26.31 -4.23 8.53
CA ASP A 181 -25.64 -2.95 8.29
C ASP A 181 -26.34 -2.10 7.21
N ASP A 182 -25.79 -0.93 6.89
CA ASP A 182 -26.36 0.03 5.94
C ASP A 182 -26.51 -0.50 4.50
N PHE A 183 -25.77 -1.56 4.13
CA PHE A 183 -25.75 -2.15 2.78
C PHE A 183 -26.44 -3.52 2.70
N SER A 184 -26.44 -4.26 3.81
CA SER A 184 -27.13 -5.53 4.02
C SER A 184 -28.00 -5.44 5.26
N LEU A 185 -29.17 -4.82 5.09
CA LEU A 185 -30.07 -4.44 6.18
C LEU A 185 -30.71 -5.63 6.94
N LEU A 186 -30.54 -6.86 6.44
CA LEU A 186 -30.96 -8.11 7.09
C LEU A 186 -29.77 -8.93 7.66
N GLY A 187 -28.55 -8.41 7.56
CA GLY A 187 -27.34 -9.18 7.80
C GLY A 187 -27.07 -10.17 6.67
N GLN A 188 -26.04 -11.01 6.83
CA GLN A 188 -25.65 -12.01 5.84
C GLN A 188 -25.26 -13.30 6.56
N ASP A 189 -25.75 -14.43 6.06
CA ASP A 189 -25.17 -15.75 6.30
C ASP A 189 -24.46 -16.16 5.01
N TRP A 190 -23.15 -16.36 5.06
CA TRP A 190 -22.36 -16.74 3.89
C TRP A 190 -22.36 -18.26 3.67
N GLY A 191 -22.90 -19.05 4.61
CA GLY A 191 -22.99 -20.50 4.49
C GLY A 191 -21.65 -21.22 4.50
N VAL A 192 -20.58 -20.56 4.96
CA VAL A 192 -19.23 -21.12 5.06
C VAL A 192 -18.89 -21.45 6.52
N PRO A 193 -18.34 -22.63 6.81
CA PRO A 193 -17.96 -23.00 8.16
C PRO A 193 -16.79 -22.14 8.63
N THR A 194 -16.71 -21.93 9.95
CA THR A 194 -15.71 -21.07 10.58
C THR A 194 -14.82 -21.89 11.51
N PHE A 195 -13.52 -21.60 11.56
CA PHE A 195 -12.63 -22.26 12.51
C PHE A 195 -13.05 -21.95 13.95
N ALA A 196 -13.15 -22.97 14.79
CA ALA A 196 -13.28 -22.76 16.22
C ALA A 196 -11.91 -22.31 16.78
N PRO A 197 -11.76 -21.09 17.34
CA PRO A 197 -10.44 -20.53 17.66
C PRO A 197 -9.61 -21.42 18.59
N ARG A 198 -10.26 -22.07 19.57
CA ARG A 198 -9.59 -23.02 20.47
C ARG A 198 -9.08 -24.25 19.72
N LEU A 199 -9.90 -24.85 18.87
CA LEU A 199 -9.55 -26.09 18.14
C LEU A 199 -8.48 -25.81 17.08
N LEU A 200 -8.55 -24.66 16.40
CA LEU A 200 -7.51 -24.23 15.48
C LEU A 200 -6.15 -24.06 16.18
N ARG A 201 -6.14 -23.48 17.39
CA ARG A 201 -4.93 -23.37 18.22
C ARG A 201 -4.44 -24.75 18.67
N GLU A 202 -5.32 -25.67 19.06
CA GLU A 202 -4.97 -27.05 19.43
C GLU A 202 -4.37 -27.84 18.26
N ALA A 203 -4.84 -27.58 17.04
CA ALA A 203 -4.26 -28.07 15.79
C ALA A 203 -2.98 -27.31 15.38
N ALA A 204 -2.41 -26.48 16.27
CA ALA A 204 -1.22 -25.66 16.04
C ALA A 204 -1.31 -24.79 14.78
N TYR A 205 -2.51 -24.31 14.45
CA TYR A 205 -2.82 -23.52 13.26
C TYR A 205 -2.49 -24.20 11.92
N ALA A 206 -2.27 -25.51 11.90
CA ALA A 206 -1.86 -26.24 10.69
C ALA A 206 -2.77 -25.99 9.48
N PRO A 207 -4.12 -26.00 9.59
CA PRO A 207 -5.00 -25.73 8.45
C PRO A 207 -4.76 -24.35 7.82
N LEU A 208 -4.66 -23.30 8.65
CA LEU A 208 -4.40 -21.94 8.20
C LEU A 208 -3.01 -21.80 7.55
N ILE A 209 -1.99 -22.41 8.15
CA ILE A 209 -0.63 -22.37 7.63
C ILE A 209 -0.54 -23.06 6.27
N GLU A 210 -1.19 -24.22 6.10
CA GLU A 210 -1.26 -24.92 4.81
C GLU A 210 -1.96 -24.06 3.75
N LEU A 211 -3.07 -23.42 4.11
CA LEU A 211 -3.84 -22.54 3.23
C LEU A 211 -3.02 -21.32 2.77
N LEU A 212 -2.33 -20.64 3.69
CA LEU A 212 -1.45 -19.51 3.37
C LEU A 212 -0.29 -19.94 2.45
N ARG A 213 0.36 -21.06 2.75
CA ARG A 213 1.46 -21.58 1.92
C ARG A 213 1.01 -21.94 0.51
N ALA A 214 -0.17 -22.52 0.36
CA ALA A 214 -0.72 -22.83 -0.95
C ALA A 214 -0.98 -21.55 -1.77
N ASN A 215 -1.61 -20.54 -1.15
CA ASN A 215 -1.95 -19.28 -1.83
C ASN A 215 -0.75 -18.36 -2.08
N MET A 216 0.33 -18.47 -1.32
CA MET A 216 1.54 -17.65 -1.46
C MET A 216 2.63 -18.25 -2.36
N ARG A 217 2.52 -19.54 -2.74
CA ARG A 217 3.63 -20.30 -3.39
C ARG A 217 4.15 -19.67 -4.69
N HIS A 218 3.24 -19.18 -5.54
CA HIS A 218 3.56 -18.68 -6.88
C HIS A 218 3.18 -17.20 -7.07
N THR A 219 2.96 -16.47 -5.98
CA THR A 219 2.31 -15.16 -6.01
C THR A 219 3.18 -14.13 -5.30
N GLY A 220 3.08 -12.87 -5.71
CA GLY A 220 3.80 -11.77 -5.03
C GLY A 220 2.88 -10.91 -4.18
N ALA A 221 1.57 -11.12 -4.25
CA ALA A 221 0.60 -10.51 -3.34
C ALA A 221 -0.58 -11.45 -3.04
N LEU A 222 -1.07 -11.38 -1.80
CA LEU A 222 -2.25 -12.07 -1.30
C LEU A 222 -3.24 -11.07 -0.72
N ARG A 223 -4.46 -11.04 -1.23
CA ARG A 223 -5.62 -10.44 -0.55
C ARG A 223 -6.12 -11.42 0.50
N ILE A 224 -6.34 -10.95 1.71
CA ILE A 224 -7.12 -11.67 2.72
C ILE A 224 -8.48 -11.01 2.76
N ASP A 225 -9.48 -11.72 2.25
CA ASP A 225 -10.87 -11.30 2.30
C ASP A 225 -11.37 -11.25 3.75
N HIS A 226 -12.16 -10.22 4.08
CA HIS A 226 -12.67 -9.98 5.42
C HIS A 226 -11.58 -10.08 6.50
N VAL A 227 -10.53 -9.25 6.40
CA VAL A 227 -9.34 -9.36 7.28
C VAL A 227 -9.66 -9.20 8.76
N MET A 228 -10.82 -8.63 9.08
CA MET A 228 -11.40 -8.60 10.42
C MET A 228 -11.49 -9.99 11.05
N GLY A 229 -11.62 -11.06 10.26
CA GLY A 229 -11.62 -12.45 10.73
C GLY A 229 -10.38 -12.84 11.53
N LEU A 230 -9.27 -12.10 11.40
CA LEU A 230 -8.08 -12.28 12.24
C LEU A 230 -8.31 -11.83 13.70
N THR A 231 -9.26 -10.92 13.96
CA THR A 231 -9.60 -10.45 15.32
C THR A 231 -10.96 -10.92 15.80
N ARG A 232 -11.98 -10.93 14.94
CA ARG A 232 -13.32 -11.40 15.26
C ARG A 232 -14.05 -11.81 14.00
N LEU A 233 -14.93 -12.79 14.11
CA LEU A 233 -15.81 -13.18 13.03
C LEU A 233 -17.24 -13.22 13.54
N PHE A 234 -18.20 -12.74 12.75
CA PHE A 234 -19.61 -12.83 13.10
C PHE A 234 -20.10 -14.25 12.78
N TRP A 235 -20.54 -14.96 13.80
CA TRP A 235 -21.03 -16.32 13.71
C TRP A 235 -22.53 -16.33 13.67
N VAL A 236 -23.09 -17.00 12.67
CA VAL A 236 -24.51 -17.34 12.58
C VAL A 236 -24.64 -18.81 13.00
N PRO A 237 -25.38 -19.12 14.10
CA PRO A 237 -25.62 -20.50 14.48
C PRO A 237 -26.28 -21.30 13.33
N ALA A 238 -25.91 -22.56 13.19
CA ALA A 238 -26.45 -23.39 12.11
C ALA A 238 -27.99 -23.48 12.20
N GLY A 239 -28.66 -23.13 11.10
CA GLY A 239 -30.14 -23.16 10.99
C GLY A 239 -30.86 -21.90 11.47
N GLU A 240 -30.14 -20.90 12.00
CA GLU A 240 -30.70 -19.63 12.46
C GLU A 240 -30.49 -18.49 11.45
N THR A 241 -31.14 -17.34 11.68
CA THR A 241 -30.97 -16.15 10.83
C THR A 241 -29.79 -15.28 11.29
N PRO A 242 -29.21 -14.43 10.42
CA PRO A 242 -28.11 -13.53 10.80
C PRO A 242 -28.40 -12.62 12.00
N THR A 243 -29.67 -12.38 12.32
CA THR A 243 -30.11 -11.60 13.50
C THR A 243 -29.78 -12.28 14.83
N GLU A 244 -29.64 -13.60 14.84
CA GLU A 244 -29.28 -14.40 16.02
C GLU A 244 -27.76 -14.59 16.17
N GLY A 245 -26.99 -14.02 15.25
CA GLY A 245 -25.54 -14.15 15.25
C GLY A 245 -24.83 -13.29 16.29
N THR A 246 -23.55 -13.59 16.54
CA THR A 246 -22.70 -12.81 17.44
C THR A 246 -21.24 -12.81 17.01
N TYR A 247 -20.47 -11.81 17.45
CA TYR A 247 -19.04 -11.79 17.22
C TYR A 247 -18.31 -12.75 18.15
N VAL A 248 -17.52 -13.66 17.57
CA VAL A 248 -16.56 -14.50 18.29
C VAL A 248 -15.16 -13.96 18.09
N ALA A 249 -14.41 -13.81 19.18
CA ALA A 249 -13.04 -13.29 19.15
C ALA A 249 -12.03 -14.35 18.69
N TYR A 250 -11.06 -13.90 17.88
CA TYR A 250 -9.95 -14.67 17.35
C TYR A 250 -8.62 -14.13 17.90
N PRO A 251 -7.58 -14.98 18.02
CA PRO A 251 -6.31 -14.58 18.62
C PRO A 251 -5.45 -13.75 17.66
N LEU A 252 -5.77 -12.46 17.56
CA LEU A 252 -5.21 -11.52 16.59
C LEU A 252 -3.69 -11.57 16.46
N GLU A 253 -2.95 -11.46 17.57
CA GLU A 253 -1.48 -11.43 17.52
C GLU A 253 -0.87 -12.73 16.98
N GLU A 254 -1.46 -13.88 17.31
CA GLU A 254 -1.00 -15.18 16.82
C GLU A 254 -1.26 -15.31 15.31
N LEU A 255 -2.45 -14.90 14.86
CA LEU A 255 -2.82 -14.97 13.45
C LEU A 255 -2.04 -13.97 12.58
N LEU A 256 -1.84 -12.73 13.06
CA LEU A 256 -0.98 -11.75 12.38
C LEU A 256 0.46 -12.24 12.29
N GLY A 257 1.00 -12.82 13.37
CA GLY A 257 2.33 -13.40 13.38
C GLY A 257 2.49 -14.53 12.35
N ILE A 258 1.49 -15.40 12.22
CA ILE A 258 1.49 -16.49 11.23
C ILE A 258 1.44 -15.92 9.80
N VAL A 259 0.53 -14.99 9.52
CA VAL A 259 0.40 -14.37 8.19
C VAL A 259 1.68 -13.63 7.81
N ALA A 260 2.26 -12.85 8.73
CA ALA A 260 3.50 -12.13 8.50
C ALA A 260 4.67 -13.10 8.27
N LEU A 261 4.76 -14.19 9.04
CA LEU A 261 5.81 -15.20 8.86
C LEU A 261 5.72 -15.87 7.47
N GLU A 262 4.54 -16.32 7.08
CA GLU A 262 4.36 -16.97 5.78
C GLU A 262 4.52 -15.96 4.62
N SER A 263 4.09 -14.70 4.80
CA SER A 263 4.39 -13.60 3.88
C SER A 263 5.89 -13.42 3.66
N GLN A 264 6.69 -13.33 4.73
CA GLN A 264 8.15 -13.17 4.65
C GLN A 264 8.82 -14.37 3.98
N ARG A 265 8.38 -15.60 4.31
CA ARG A 265 8.93 -16.84 3.71
C ARG A 265 8.70 -16.90 2.20
N ASN A 266 7.55 -16.41 1.75
CA ASN A 266 7.16 -16.45 0.33
C ASN A 266 7.46 -15.15 -0.43
N ARG A 267 7.92 -14.09 0.26
CA ARG A 267 8.10 -12.73 -0.31
C ARG A 267 6.82 -12.23 -0.97
N CYS A 268 5.70 -12.40 -0.28
CA CYS A 268 4.36 -12.11 -0.78
C CYS A 268 3.75 -10.96 0.04
N LEU A 269 3.40 -9.85 -0.62
CA LEU A 269 2.68 -8.74 0.00
C LEU A 269 1.33 -9.21 0.52
N VAL A 270 0.86 -8.62 1.62
CA VAL A 270 -0.47 -8.94 2.16
C VAL A 270 -1.34 -7.70 2.13
N ILE A 271 -2.50 -7.83 1.49
CA ILE A 271 -3.52 -6.80 1.42
C ILE A 271 -4.69 -7.30 2.27
N GLY A 272 -5.02 -6.61 3.34
CA GLY A 272 -6.18 -6.93 4.16
C GLY A 272 -7.40 -6.17 3.63
N GLU A 273 -8.44 -6.87 3.21
CA GLU A 273 -9.71 -6.21 2.92
C GLU A 273 -10.37 -5.78 4.24
N ASP A 274 -10.25 -4.49 4.55
CA ASP A 274 -10.70 -3.87 5.78
C ASP A 274 -11.89 -2.92 5.56
N LEU A 275 -12.96 -3.43 4.92
CA LEU A 275 -14.20 -2.71 4.65
C LEU A 275 -15.32 -3.10 5.64
N GLY A 276 -16.37 -2.28 5.67
CA GLY A 276 -17.51 -2.47 6.59
C GLY A 276 -17.21 -2.05 8.03
N THR A 277 -17.70 -2.81 9.00
CA THR A 277 -17.60 -2.49 10.44
C THR A 277 -16.25 -2.92 11.03
N VAL A 278 -15.21 -2.15 10.72
CA VAL A 278 -13.84 -2.38 11.18
C VAL A 278 -13.69 -2.04 12.67
N PRO A 279 -13.18 -2.96 13.53
CA PRO A 279 -12.90 -2.66 14.93
C PRO A 279 -11.90 -1.50 15.11
N ASP A 280 -12.12 -0.68 16.14
CA ASP A 280 -11.19 0.38 16.52
C ASP A 280 -9.78 -0.20 16.77
N GLY A 281 -8.75 0.48 16.23
CA GLY A 281 -7.35 0.08 16.35
C GLY A 281 -6.92 -1.08 15.43
N LEU A 282 -7.82 -1.80 14.76
CA LEU A 282 -7.42 -2.92 13.87
C LEU A 282 -6.55 -2.44 12.71
N ARG A 283 -6.87 -1.30 12.10
CA ARG A 283 -6.09 -0.72 10.98
C ARG A 283 -4.67 -0.38 11.38
N ASP A 284 -4.50 0.25 12.54
CA ASP A 284 -3.18 0.51 13.12
C ASP A 284 -2.47 -0.81 13.40
N ARG A 285 -3.23 -1.81 13.89
CA ARG A 285 -2.66 -3.11 14.21
C ARG A 285 -2.11 -3.82 12.97
N LEU A 286 -2.91 -3.88 11.91
CA LEU A 286 -2.52 -4.39 10.59
C LEU A 286 -1.32 -3.63 10.01
N ALA A 287 -1.29 -2.30 10.21
CA ALA A 287 -0.24 -1.46 9.66
C ALA A 287 1.15 -1.78 10.20
N GLU A 288 1.35 -1.97 11.52
CA GLU A 288 2.70 -2.33 12.03
C GLU A 288 3.14 -3.75 11.63
N TYR A 289 2.22 -4.64 11.24
CA TYR A 289 2.57 -5.94 10.64
C TYR A 289 2.80 -5.85 9.11
N GLY A 290 2.70 -4.66 8.52
CA GLY A 290 3.00 -4.42 7.10
C GLY A 290 1.87 -4.74 6.13
N PHE A 291 0.64 -4.93 6.62
CA PHE A 291 -0.51 -5.14 5.74
C PHE A 291 -0.86 -3.85 5.00
N LEU A 292 -1.20 -3.96 3.72
CA LEU A 292 -1.82 -2.88 2.98
C LEU A 292 -3.32 -2.88 3.27
N SER A 293 -3.85 -1.72 3.65
CA SER A 293 -5.30 -1.51 3.76
C SER A 293 -5.95 -1.44 2.36
N TYR A 294 -7.23 -1.74 2.25
CA TYR A 294 -7.99 -1.74 1.00
C TYR A 294 -8.91 -0.51 0.91
N ARG A 295 -8.73 0.32 -0.14
CA ARG A 295 -9.36 1.67 -0.24
C ARG A 295 -10.15 1.86 -1.54
N PRO A 296 -11.40 1.35 -1.63
CA PRO A 296 -12.29 1.63 -2.74
C PRO A 296 -12.79 3.09 -2.70
N LEU A 297 -12.65 3.82 -3.80
CA LEU A 297 -13.11 5.20 -3.98
C LEU A 297 -14.56 5.40 -3.51
N LEU A 298 -15.42 4.43 -3.82
CA LEU A 298 -16.85 4.49 -3.49
C LEU A 298 -17.11 4.64 -1.98
N PHE A 299 -16.15 4.30 -1.11
CA PHE A 299 -16.27 4.42 0.35
C PHE A 299 -15.42 5.54 0.97
N GLU A 300 -14.53 6.17 0.21
CA GLU A 300 -13.59 7.14 0.76
C GLU A 300 -14.22 8.54 0.84
N ARG A 301 -14.93 8.77 1.96
CA ARG A 301 -15.60 10.04 2.28
C ARG A 301 -14.95 10.77 3.46
N ASP A 302 -14.99 12.10 3.46
CA ASP A 302 -14.65 12.95 4.61
C ASP A 302 -15.84 13.11 5.58
N GLY A 303 -15.65 13.83 6.69
CA GLY A 303 -16.71 14.05 7.68
C GLY A 303 -17.92 14.86 7.18
N SER A 304 -17.82 15.52 6.02
CA SER A 304 -18.92 16.23 5.35
C SER A 304 -19.59 15.38 4.26
N GLY A 305 -19.08 14.17 4.02
CA GLY A 305 -19.54 13.27 2.97
C GLY A 305 -18.96 13.56 1.59
N ASN A 306 -17.96 14.44 1.45
CA ASN A 306 -17.26 14.63 0.17
C ASN A 306 -16.26 13.50 -0.05
N PHE A 307 -15.87 13.24 -1.31
CA PHE A 307 -14.76 12.33 -1.58
C PHE A 307 -13.46 12.89 -0.99
N LYS A 308 -12.69 12.03 -0.30
CA LYS A 308 -11.39 12.43 0.25
C LYS A 308 -10.44 12.84 -0.89
N PRO A 309 -9.67 13.94 -0.75
CA PRO A 309 -8.63 14.29 -1.73
C PRO A 309 -7.59 13.17 -1.83
N PRO A 310 -6.89 13.01 -2.97
CA PRO A 310 -5.93 11.91 -3.15
C PRO A 310 -4.85 11.89 -2.06
N THR A 311 -4.42 13.05 -1.57
CA THR A 311 -3.42 13.21 -0.51
C THR A 311 -3.85 12.68 0.86
N ALA A 312 -5.15 12.49 1.09
CA ALA A 312 -5.68 11.97 2.35
C ALA A 312 -5.76 10.43 2.39
N TYR A 313 -5.45 9.74 1.28
CA TYR A 313 -5.35 8.29 1.28
C TYR A 313 -4.07 7.86 2.02
N PRO A 314 -4.12 6.78 2.81
CA PRO A 314 -2.93 6.28 3.47
C PRO A 314 -1.91 5.77 2.43
N ARG A 315 -0.62 5.92 2.72
CA ARG A 315 0.43 5.37 1.84
C ARG A 315 0.41 3.84 1.82
N GLN A 316 0.25 3.22 3.01
CA GLN A 316 0.24 1.77 3.18
C GLN A 316 -1.13 1.16 2.83
N SER A 317 -1.52 1.28 1.58
CA SER A 317 -2.78 0.75 1.07
C SER A 317 -2.74 0.40 -0.41
N LEU A 318 -3.77 -0.33 -0.83
CA LEU A 318 -4.22 -0.48 -2.20
C LEU A 318 -5.41 0.46 -2.44
N ALA A 319 -5.37 1.26 -3.50
CA ALA A 319 -6.48 2.10 -3.95
C ALA A 319 -7.13 1.53 -5.23
N CYS A 320 -8.46 1.58 -5.30
CA CYS A 320 -9.23 1.12 -6.46
C CYS A 320 -10.54 1.91 -6.60
N ALA A 321 -11.20 1.83 -7.75
CA ALA A 321 -12.50 2.48 -7.94
C ALA A 321 -13.61 1.75 -7.16
N GLY A 322 -13.78 0.46 -7.45
CA GLY A 322 -14.71 -0.45 -6.80
C GLY A 322 -14.10 -1.83 -6.56
N THR A 323 -14.96 -2.82 -6.33
CA THR A 323 -14.61 -4.24 -6.19
C THR A 323 -15.54 -5.08 -7.06
N HIS A 324 -15.35 -6.40 -7.08
CA HIS A 324 -16.26 -7.32 -7.78
C HIS A 324 -17.66 -7.37 -7.15
N ASP A 325 -17.81 -6.94 -5.89
CA ASP A 325 -19.07 -6.89 -5.14
C ASP A 325 -19.81 -5.55 -5.27
N LEU A 326 -19.14 -4.54 -5.84
CA LEU A 326 -19.67 -3.20 -6.00
C LEU A 326 -20.10 -2.97 -7.45
N PRO A 327 -21.01 -1.99 -7.69
CA PRO A 327 -21.24 -1.53 -9.06
C PRO A 327 -19.94 -1.06 -9.69
N THR A 328 -19.79 -1.32 -10.99
CA THR A 328 -18.80 -0.65 -11.83
C THR A 328 -19.03 0.86 -11.81
N LEU A 329 -18.07 1.67 -12.24
CA LEU A 329 -18.24 3.13 -12.33
C LEU A 329 -19.46 3.51 -13.19
N ALA A 330 -19.61 2.87 -14.35
CA ALA A 330 -20.76 3.08 -15.23
C ALA A 330 -22.07 2.62 -14.57
N GLY A 331 -22.06 1.45 -13.92
CA GLY A 331 -23.23 0.91 -13.23
C GLY A 331 -23.67 1.77 -12.05
N MET A 332 -22.71 2.29 -11.27
CA MET A 332 -22.91 3.20 -10.16
C MET A 332 -23.54 4.50 -10.65
N TRP A 333 -22.99 5.07 -11.73
CA TRP A 333 -23.49 6.33 -12.31
C TRP A 333 -24.93 6.22 -12.83
N ALA A 334 -25.25 5.07 -13.43
CA ALA A 334 -26.58 4.75 -13.96
C ALA A 334 -27.58 4.25 -12.89
N GLY A 335 -27.11 3.83 -11.72
CA GLY A 335 -27.95 3.28 -10.66
C GLY A 335 -28.45 1.85 -10.92
N THR A 336 -27.74 1.08 -11.75
CA THR A 336 -28.15 -0.28 -12.14
C THR A 336 -28.15 -1.26 -10.95
N ASP A 337 -27.25 -1.09 -10.00
CA ASP A 337 -27.19 -1.84 -8.75
C ASP A 337 -28.44 -1.63 -7.88
N LEU A 338 -28.90 -0.38 -7.78
CA LEU A 338 -30.09 -0.04 -7.02
C LEU A 338 -31.36 -0.59 -7.69
N ALA A 339 -31.44 -0.50 -9.03
CA ALA A 339 -32.53 -1.09 -9.79
C ALA A 339 -32.58 -2.62 -9.66
N ALA A 340 -31.42 -3.29 -9.69
CA ALA A 340 -31.33 -4.74 -9.48
C ALA A 340 -31.77 -5.14 -8.05
N ARG A 341 -31.33 -4.40 -7.03
CA ARG A 341 -31.74 -4.61 -5.63
C ARG A 341 -33.25 -4.41 -5.45
N GLU A 342 -33.83 -3.40 -6.11
CA GLU A 342 -35.27 -3.15 -6.08
C GLU A 342 -36.04 -4.32 -6.70
N ALA A 343 -35.62 -4.79 -7.88
CA ALA A 343 -36.26 -5.91 -8.56
C ALA A 343 -36.24 -7.21 -7.74
N LEU A 344 -35.24 -7.36 -6.85
CA LEU A 344 -35.11 -8.51 -5.95
C LEU A 344 -35.73 -8.29 -4.56
N GLY A 345 -36.35 -7.13 -4.32
CA GLY A 345 -36.97 -6.83 -3.02
C GLY A 345 -35.95 -6.69 -1.87
N MET A 346 -34.72 -6.28 -2.17
CA MET A 346 -33.62 -6.19 -1.18
C MET A 346 -33.64 -4.91 -0.33
N PHE A 347 -34.62 -4.03 -0.55
CA PHE A 347 -34.83 -2.85 0.30
C PHE A 347 -35.89 -3.13 1.37
N PRO A 348 -35.61 -2.87 2.66
CA PRO A 348 -36.61 -3.08 3.71
C PRO A 348 -37.80 -2.11 3.61
N SER A 349 -37.62 -0.95 2.96
CA SER A 349 -38.69 0.02 2.71
C SER A 349 -38.41 0.90 1.49
N SER A 350 -39.48 1.43 0.88
CA SER A 350 -39.37 2.43 -0.19
C SER A 350 -38.61 3.68 0.26
N ARG A 351 -38.75 4.08 1.53
CA ARG A 351 -38.03 5.24 2.10
C ARG A 351 -36.51 5.06 2.06
N GLN A 352 -36.01 3.86 2.35
CA GLN A 352 -34.57 3.57 2.30
C GLN A 352 -34.06 3.53 0.86
N ARG A 353 -34.82 2.92 -0.06
CA ARG A 353 -34.53 2.99 -1.50
C ARG A 353 -34.41 4.44 -1.96
N ASP A 354 -35.40 5.28 -1.65
CA ASP A 354 -35.43 6.68 -2.07
C ASP A 354 -34.26 7.48 -1.46
N ALA A 355 -33.89 7.21 -0.21
CA ALA A 355 -32.73 7.83 0.44
C ALA A 355 -31.40 7.46 -0.25
N LEU A 356 -31.24 6.20 -0.68
CA LEU A 356 -30.06 5.75 -1.42
C LEU A 356 -29.99 6.35 -2.83
N LEU A 357 -31.12 6.51 -3.52
CA LEU A 357 -31.18 7.20 -4.81
C LEU A 357 -30.76 8.68 -4.69
N VAL A 358 -31.25 9.36 -3.65
CA VAL A 358 -30.83 10.75 -3.35
C VAL A 358 -29.34 10.82 -3.00
N THR A 359 -28.85 9.88 -2.19
CA THR A 359 -27.41 9.80 -1.85
C THR A 359 -26.56 9.59 -3.10
N ARG A 360 -26.99 8.71 -4.01
CA ARG A 360 -26.31 8.47 -5.29
C ARG A 360 -26.25 9.74 -6.14
N ALA A 361 -27.34 10.50 -6.22
CA ALA A 361 -27.35 11.76 -6.96
C ALA A 361 -26.33 12.76 -6.38
N HIS A 362 -26.26 12.90 -5.06
CA HIS A 362 -25.24 13.72 -4.40
C HIS A 362 -23.81 13.20 -4.60
N ASP A 363 -23.60 11.88 -4.57
CA ASP A 363 -22.30 11.28 -4.81
C ASP A 363 -21.77 11.58 -6.22
N ARG A 364 -22.64 11.57 -7.25
CA ARG A 364 -22.25 11.99 -8.61
C ARG A 364 -21.75 13.43 -8.64
N ALA A 365 -22.48 14.36 -8.04
CA ALA A 365 -22.07 15.77 -7.96
C ALA A 365 -20.74 15.94 -7.22
N ARG A 366 -20.60 15.29 -6.05
CA ARG A 366 -19.39 15.36 -5.21
C ARG A 366 -18.17 14.76 -5.91
N LEU A 367 -18.36 13.74 -6.74
CA LEU A 367 -17.28 13.15 -7.53
C LEU A 367 -16.79 14.13 -8.60
N LEU A 368 -17.69 14.79 -9.33
CA LEU A 368 -17.32 15.83 -10.30
C LEU A 368 -16.58 16.99 -9.62
N GLU A 369 -17.04 17.42 -8.44
CA GLU A 369 -16.33 18.43 -7.66
C GLU A 369 -14.93 17.98 -7.22
N ALA A 370 -14.77 16.72 -6.81
CA ALA A 370 -13.47 16.17 -6.42
C ALA A 370 -12.49 16.16 -7.62
N LEU A 371 -12.97 15.74 -8.79
CA LEU A 371 -12.19 15.81 -10.03
C LEU A 371 -11.85 17.25 -10.41
N ALA A 372 -12.79 18.19 -10.26
CA ALA A 372 -12.55 19.61 -10.54
C ALA A 372 -11.48 20.21 -9.61
N ARG A 373 -11.52 19.89 -8.31
CA ARG A 373 -10.50 20.34 -7.33
C ARG A 373 -9.09 19.84 -7.71
N GLU A 374 -9.01 18.63 -8.24
CA GLU A 374 -7.77 18.05 -8.76
C GLU A 374 -7.45 18.47 -10.20
N ARG A 375 -8.23 19.36 -10.84
CA ARG A 375 -8.02 19.73 -12.25
C ARG A 375 -8.02 18.52 -13.21
N LEU A 376 -8.83 17.52 -12.89
CA LEU A 376 -9.03 16.29 -13.66
C LEU A 376 -10.39 16.23 -14.36
N LEU A 377 -11.27 17.21 -14.12
CA LEU A 377 -12.56 17.27 -14.79
C LEU A 377 -12.33 17.51 -16.31
N PRO A 378 -12.87 16.64 -17.19
CA PRO A 378 -12.64 16.77 -18.63
C PRO A 378 -13.18 18.09 -19.22
N GLU A 379 -12.53 18.59 -20.27
CA GLU A 379 -12.98 19.81 -20.96
C GLU A 379 -14.41 19.65 -21.51
N GLY A 380 -15.24 20.68 -21.31
CA GLY A 380 -16.65 20.66 -21.74
C GLY A 380 -17.61 19.95 -20.79
N ILE A 381 -17.10 19.29 -19.72
CA ILE A 381 -17.92 18.73 -18.66
C ILE A 381 -18.05 19.75 -17.52
N GLY A 382 -19.29 20.16 -17.23
CA GLY A 382 -19.61 21.00 -16.07
C GLY A 382 -19.71 20.17 -14.78
N ALA A 383 -19.83 20.85 -13.63
CA ALA A 383 -20.04 20.18 -12.33
C ALA A 383 -21.48 19.68 -12.13
N ASP A 384 -22.35 19.80 -13.13
CA ASP A 384 -23.74 19.33 -13.08
C ASP A 384 -23.83 17.86 -13.51
N PRO A 385 -24.13 16.93 -12.60
CA PRO A 385 -24.25 15.51 -12.94
C PRO A 385 -25.45 15.20 -13.83
N ASP A 386 -26.50 16.03 -13.84
CA ASP A 386 -27.69 15.79 -14.67
C ASP A 386 -27.46 16.12 -16.15
N ALA A 387 -26.43 16.92 -16.45
CA ALA A 387 -25.92 17.13 -17.80
C ALA A 387 -25.14 15.90 -18.34
N LEU A 388 -24.81 14.93 -17.48
CA LEU A 388 -24.06 13.71 -17.80
C LEU A 388 -24.91 12.47 -17.49
N PRO A 389 -25.83 12.06 -18.39
CA PRO A 389 -26.70 10.91 -18.13
C PRO A 389 -25.95 9.57 -18.06
N ARG A 390 -24.72 9.51 -18.57
CA ARG A 390 -23.85 8.32 -18.57
C ARG A 390 -22.42 8.73 -18.23
N LEU A 391 -21.72 7.82 -17.54
CA LEU A 391 -20.28 7.92 -17.35
C LEU A 391 -19.59 7.29 -18.56
N ASP A 392 -18.90 8.13 -19.34
CA ASP A 392 -18.16 7.71 -20.52
C ASP A 392 -16.71 7.33 -20.18
N HIS A 393 -15.96 6.89 -21.20
CA HIS A 393 -14.56 6.51 -21.03
C HIS A 393 -13.70 7.66 -20.49
N THR A 394 -13.92 8.89 -20.96
CA THR A 394 -13.17 10.08 -20.55
C THR A 394 -13.30 10.32 -19.04
N LEU A 395 -14.53 10.26 -18.51
CA LEU A 395 -14.78 10.42 -17.08
C LEU A 395 -14.24 9.22 -16.28
N ALA A 396 -14.35 7.99 -16.79
CA ALA A 396 -13.73 6.82 -16.17
C ALA A 396 -12.20 6.98 -16.05
N THR A 397 -11.54 7.46 -17.10
CA THR A 397 -10.10 7.72 -17.12
C THR A 397 -9.71 8.83 -16.14
N ALA A 398 -10.50 9.90 -16.02
CA ALA A 398 -10.29 10.95 -15.02
C ALA A 398 -10.38 10.43 -13.57
N ILE A 399 -11.32 9.52 -13.29
CA ILE A 399 -11.44 8.87 -11.97
C ILE A 399 -10.21 7.99 -11.67
N HIS A 400 -9.71 7.26 -12.66
CA HIS A 400 -8.48 6.50 -12.49
C HIS A 400 -7.26 7.41 -12.31
N ALA A 401 -7.18 8.54 -13.02
CA ALA A 401 -6.14 9.56 -12.80
C ALA A 401 -6.18 10.12 -11.37
N TYR A 402 -7.37 10.33 -10.82
CA TYR A 402 -7.57 10.76 -9.44
C TYR A 402 -6.97 9.76 -8.44
N LEU A 403 -7.24 8.46 -8.65
CA LEU A 403 -6.67 7.38 -7.83
C LEU A 403 -5.16 7.25 -8.00
N ALA A 404 -4.63 7.48 -9.21
CA ALA A 404 -3.19 7.45 -9.48
C ALA A 404 -2.41 8.55 -8.75
N ARG A 405 -3.08 9.61 -8.30
CA ARG A 405 -2.49 10.69 -7.48
C ARG A 405 -2.42 10.38 -5.99
N THR A 406 -3.06 9.31 -5.55
CA THR A 406 -2.98 8.89 -4.15
C THR A 406 -1.56 8.42 -3.82
N PRO A 407 -1.10 8.51 -2.56
CA PRO A 407 0.17 7.92 -2.15
C PRO A 407 0.10 6.40 -1.97
N ALA A 408 -1.02 5.74 -2.32
CA ALA A 408 -1.20 4.31 -2.14
C ALA A 408 -0.09 3.52 -2.85
N GLN A 409 0.46 2.52 -2.17
CA GLN A 409 1.54 1.69 -2.71
C GLN A 409 1.10 0.82 -3.90
N VAL A 410 -0.18 0.49 -3.98
CA VAL A 410 -0.77 -0.28 -5.08
C VAL A 410 -2.02 0.45 -5.58
N MET A 411 -2.18 0.52 -6.89
CA MET A 411 -3.44 0.92 -7.53
C MET A 411 -3.95 -0.24 -8.37
N MET A 412 -5.26 -0.51 -8.27
CA MET A 412 -5.93 -1.53 -9.08
C MET A 412 -6.95 -0.90 -10.02
N VAL A 413 -6.97 -1.40 -11.26
CA VAL A 413 -7.91 -1.01 -12.31
C VAL A 413 -8.78 -2.21 -12.64
N GLN A 414 -10.10 -2.02 -12.68
CA GLN A 414 -11.04 -3.04 -13.14
C GLN A 414 -11.25 -2.90 -14.66
N PRO A 415 -11.04 -3.95 -15.47
CA PRO A 415 -11.29 -3.90 -16.92
C PRO A 415 -12.73 -3.51 -17.27
N GLU A 416 -13.70 -3.86 -16.41
CA GLU A 416 -15.11 -3.50 -16.56
C GLU A 416 -15.31 -1.98 -16.63
N ASP A 417 -14.56 -1.21 -15.83
CA ASP A 417 -14.62 0.25 -15.83
C ASP A 417 -13.99 0.83 -17.10
N VAL A 418 -12.88 0.26 -17.56
CA VAL A 418 -12.21 0.68 -18.82
C VAL A 418 -13.14 0.44 -20.01
N LEU A 419 -13.86 -0.69 -20.00
CA LEU A 419 -14.80 -1.07 -21.04
C LEU A 419 -16.17 -0.38 -20.92
N GLY A 420 -16.44 0.33 -19.82
CA GLY A 420 -17.71 1.02 -19.57
C GLY A 420 -18.89 0.08 -19.35
N LEU A 421 -18.66 -1.10 -18.77
CA LEU A 421 -19.72 -2.07 -18.50
C LEU A 421 -20.58 -1.60 -17.33
N GLU A 422 -21.91 -1.59 -17.49
CA GLU A 422 -22.82 -1.21 -16.39
C GLU A 422 -23.12 -2.36 -15.43
N SER A 423 -22.97 -3.61 -15.87
CA SER A 423 -23.29 -4.78 -15.05
C SER A 423 -22.14 -5.15 -14.13
N GLN A 424 -22.42 -5.31 -12.83
CA GLN A 424 -21.46 -5.83 -11.86
C GLN A 424 -21.27 -7.35 -11.97
N ALA A 425 -20.08 -7.83 -11.59
CA ALA A 425 -19.71 -9.24 -11.65
C ALA A 425 -20.47 -10.10 -10.63
N ASN A 426 -20.69 -9.56 -9.42
CA ASN A 426 -21.44 -10.20 -8.35
C ASN A 426 -22.35 -9.16 -7.69
N LEU A 427 -23.61 -9.50 -7.40
CA LEU A 427 -24.51 -8.73 -6.54
C LEU A 427 -24.64 -9.42 -5.18
N PRO A 428 -24.00 -8.90 -4.12
CA PRO A 428 -24.07 -9.51 -2.78
C PRO A 428 -25.51 -9.71 -2.30
N GLY A 429 -25.77 -10.87 -1.68
CA GLY A 429 -27.09 -11.26 -1.18
C GLY A 429 -28.04 -11.84 -2.24
N SER A 430 -27.60 -12.01 -3.50
CA SER A 430 -28.37 -12.69 -4.55
C SER A 430 -27.83 -14.08 -4.86
N ARG A 431 -28.71 -14.97 -5.32
CA ARG A 431 -28.37 -16.31 -5.82
C ARG A 431 -28.18 -16.32 -7.34
N ASP A 432 -27.54 -17.37 -7.86
CA ASP A 432 -27.29 -17.51 -9.32
C ASP A 432 -28.60 -17.60 -10.16
N ASP A 433 -29.70 -18.05 -9.57
CA ASP A 433 -31.03 -18.05 -10.22
C ASP A 433 -31.69 -16.66 -10.29
N GLN A 434 -31.17 -15.70 -9.52
CA GLN A 434 -31.68 -14.33 -9.42
C GLN A 434 -30.80 -13.33 -10.20
N GLN A 435 -29.48 -13.49 -10.11
CA GLN A 435 -28.48 -12.69 -10.82
C GLN A 435 -27.38 -13.63 -11.34
N PRO A 436 -26.84 -13.40 -12.55
CA PRO A 436 -25.78 -14.23 -13.11
C PRO A 436 -24.41 -13.89 -12.49
N ASN A 437 -24.30 -14.07 -11.18
CA ASN A 437 -23.09 -13.80 -10.40
C ASN A 437 -21.94 -14.66 -10.90
N TRP A 438 -20.74 -14.09 -11.00
CA TRP A 438 -19.51 -14.80 -11.41
C TRP A 438 -19.53 -15.39 -12.82
N ARG A 439 -20.53 -15.01 -13.64
CA ARG A 439 -20.73 -15.56 -14.98
C ARG A 439 -20.60 -14.51 -16.08
N ARG A 440 -20.67 -13.23 -15.77
CA ARG A 440 -20.57 -12.17 -16.78
C ARG A 440 -19.17 -12.12 -17.38
N ARG A 441 -19.10 -12.02 -18.71
CA ARG A 441 -17.83 -11.89 -19.44
C ARG A 441 -17.53 -10.43 -19.78
N LEU A 442 -16.25 -10.15 -19.96
CA LEU A 442 -15.80 -8.93 -20.61
C LEU A 442 -16.19 -8.94 -22.08
N THR A 443 -16.40 -7.76 -22.66
CA THR A 443 -16.88 -7.59 -24.04
C THR A 443 -15.76 -7.51 -25.07
N LEU A 444 -14.50 -7.60 -24.63
CA LEU A 444 -13.31 -7.49 -25.47
C LEU A 444 -12.29 -8.57 -25.10
N ASP A 445 -11.80 -9.30 -26.11
CA ASP A 445 -10.77 -10.32 -25.96
C ASP A 445 -9.42 -9.69 -25.57
N ILE A 446 -8.62 -10.38 -24.75
CA ILE A 446 -7.37 -9.85 -24.17
C ILE A 446 -6.35 -9.49 -25.25
N GLU A 447 -6.37 -10.22 -26.38
CA GLU A 447 -5.52 -10.01 -27.54
C GLU A 447 -5.71 -8.63 -28.17
N ASP A 448 -6.89 -8.03 -28.04
CA ASP A 448 -7.23 -6.73 -28.63
C ASP A 448 -6.94 -5.55 -27.69
N TRP A 449 -6.73 -5.80 -26.38
CA TRP A 449 -6.52 -4.74 -25.38
C TRP A 449 -5.34 -3.81 -25.71
N PRO A 450 -4.16 -4.30 -26.17
CA PRO A 450 -3.04 -3.41 -26.50
C PRO A 450 -3.32 -2.42 -27.64
N SER A 451 -4.36 -2.67 -28.45
CA SER A 451 -4.76 -1.83 -29.58
C SER A 451 -6.05 -1.04 -29.36
N ASP A 452 -6.78 -1.32 -28.27
CA ASP A 452 -8.03 -0.62 -27.98
C ASP A 452 -7.73 0.79 -27.43
N PRO A 453 -8.31 1.85 -28.03
CA PRO A 453 -8.05 3.22 -27.63
C PRO A 453 -8.26 3.49 -26.15
N ARG A 454 -9.22 2.81 -25.50
CA ARG A 454 -9.57 3.03 -24.10
C ARG A 454 -8.44 2.57 -23.17
N PHE A 455 -7.82 1.44 -23.48
CA PHE A 455 -6.68 0.94 -22.71
C PHE A 455 -5.42 1.78 -22.95
N ILE A 456 -5.21 2.24 -24.19
CA ILE A 456 -4.08 3.11 -24.53
C ILE A 456 -4.19 4.46 -23.81
N GLU A 457 -5.35 5.11 -23.87
CA GLU A 457 -5.59 6.39 -23.21
C GLU A 457 -5.44 6.30 -21.69
N LEU A 458 -5.99 5.26 -21.08
CA LEU A 458 -5.82 5.00 -19.66
C LEU A 458 -4.34 4.79 -19.31
N TRP A 459 -3.63 3.96 -20.08
CA TRP A 459 -2.21 3.69 -19.85
C TRP A 459 -1.37 4.97 -19.91
N ASP A 460 -1.57 5.80 -20.93
CA ASP A 460 -0.84 7.05 -21.08
C ASP A 460 -1.15 8.03 -19.94
N THR A 461 -2.41 8.10 -19.51
CA THR A 461 -2.86 8.91 -18.37
C THR A 461 -2.21 8.44 -17.07
N LEU A 462 -2.28 7.14 -16.75
CA LEU A 462 -1.67 6.59 -15.54
C LEU A 462 -0.15 6.76 -15.55
N ARG A 463 0.49 6.57 -16.71
CA ARG A 463 1.94 6.79 -16.84
C ARG A 463 2.31 8.25 -16.62
N HIS A 464 1.48 9.19 -17.07
CA HIS A 464 1.66 10.61 -16.80
C HIS A 464 1.55 10.91 -15.30
N GLU A 465 0.47 10.48 -14.66
CA GLU A 465 0.21 10.73 -13.24
C GLU A 465 1.26 10.07 -12.33
N HIS A 466 1.65 8.83 -12.60
CA HIS A 466 2.74 8.17 -11.85
C HIS A 466 4.08 8.88 -11.99
N ARG A 467 4.40 9.44 -13.17
CA ARG A 467 5.62 10.25 -13.33
C ARG A 467 5.53 11.54 -12.53
N CYS A 468 4.37 12.18 -12.50
CA CYS A 468 4.14 13.39 -11.71
C CYS A 468 4.21 13.10 -10.20
N ALA A 469 3.66 11.97 -9.74
CA ALA A 469 3.75 11.52 -8.34
C ALA A 469 5.17 11.11 -7.95
N ALA A 470 5.87 10.34 -8.79
CA ALA A 470 7.27 9.95 -8.54
C ALA A 470 8.23 11.14 -8.57
N LYS A 471 7.96 12.16 -9.40
CA LYS A 471 8.70 13.44 -9.40
C LYS A 471 8.60 14.18 -8.06
N ARG A 472 7.55 13.97 -7.26
CA ARG A 472 7.44 14.53 -5.91
C ARG A 472 8.31 13.81 -4.87
N MET A 473 8.96 12.68 -5.20
CA MET A 473 9.61 11.79 -4.23
C MET A 473 11.07 11.41 -4.52
N GLU A 474 11.64 11.71 -5.70
CA GLU A 474 12.99 11.26 -6.09
C GLU A 474 14.05 12.39 -6.02
N PRO A 475 15.18 12.22 -5.31
CA PRO A 475 16.19 13.27 -5.12
C PRO A 475 16.85 13.76 -6.42
N ARG A 476 16.86 12.93 -7.48
CA ARG A 476 17.35 13.29 -8.81
C ARG A 476 16.56 14.45 -9.43
N PHE A 477 15.29 14.64 -9.06
CA PHE A 477 14.44 15.68 -9.60
C PHE A 477 14.85 17.09 -9.12
N LEU A 478 15.47 17.21 -7.93
CA LEU A 478 16.07 18.48 -7.49
C LEU A 478 17.17 18.93 -8.46
N LEU A 479 18.01 17.99 -8.93
CA LEU A 479 19.04 18.29 -9.93
C LEU A 479 18.41 18.70 -11.27
N GLU A 480 17.35 18.01 -11.71
CA GLU A 480 16.63 18.36 -12.95
C GLU A 480 15.95 19.73 -12.85
N ARG A 481 15.39 20.07 -11.69
CA ARG A 481 14.81 21.39 -11.40
C ARG A 481 15.89 22.46 -11.48
N LEU A 482 17.06 22.22 -10.86
CA LEU A 482 18.18 23.14 -10.90
C LEU A 482 18.72 23.33 -12.33
N ASP A 483 18.75 22.28 -13.15
CA ASP A 483 19.07 22.38 -14.58
C ASP A 483 18.00 23.18 -15.35
N GLY A 484 16.74 23.08 -14.96
CA GLY A 484 15.65 23.92 -15.49
C GLY A 484 15.85 25.40 -15.16
N ILE A 485 16.24 25.70 -13.91
CA ILE A 485 16.58 27.05 -13.45
C ILE A 485 17.76 27.60 -14.24
N ALA A 486 18.80 26.79 -14.48
CA ALA A 486 19.93 27.16 -15.32
C ALA A 486 19.49 27.58 -16.74
N ARG A 487 18.63 26.79 -17.39
CA ARG A 487 18.10 27.13 -18.72
C ARG A 487 17.26 28.40 -18.73
N SER A 488 16.50 28.65 -17.65
CA SER A 488 15.74 29.89 -17.50
C SER A 488 16.65 31.11 -17.37
N LEU A 489 17.70 31.01 -16.55
CA LEU A 489 18.72 32.06 -16.41
C LEU A 489 19.51 32.30 -17.70
N GLU A 490 19.80 31.24 -18.45
CA GLU A 490 20.46 31.37 -19.76
C GLU A 490 19.62 32.21 -20.74
N GLN A 491 18.30 32.13 -20.63
CA GLN A 491 17.35 32.82 -21.50
C GLN A 491 16.96 34.22 -20.99
N SER A 492 17.24 34.55 -19.73
CA SER A 492 16.87 35.84 -19.10
C SER A 492 17.82 37.00 -19.44
N GLY A 493 18.88 36.74 -20.19
CA GLY A 493 19.75 37.75 -20.81
C GLY A 493 20.82 38.36 -19.90
N HIS A 494 20.54 38.58 -18.61
CA HIS A 494 21.45 39.26 -17.68
C HIS A 494 22.10 38.35 -16.62
N ALA A 495 21.93 37.04 -16.73
CA ALA A 495 22.52 36.08 -15.80
C ALA A 495 23.92 35.67 -16.27
N LEU A 496 24.87 35.55 -15.34
CA LEU A 496 26.24 35.15 -15.57
C LEU A 496 26.50 33.68 -15.19
N ALA A 497 25.89 33.19 -14.09
CA ALA A 497 26.07 31.82 -13.62
C ALA A 497 24.96 31.36 -12.67
N LEU A 498 24.83 30.04 -12.53
CA LEU A 498 24.06 29.37 -11.48
C LEU A 498 24.99 28.43 -10.71
N ILE A 499 25.07 28.64 -9.39
CA ILE A 499 25.92 27.86 -8.49
C ILE A 499 25.02 27.13 -7.49
N GLY A 500 24.96 25.80 -7.59
CA GLY A 500 24.29 24.97 -6.59
C GLY A 500 25.12 24.86 -5.31
N LEU A 501 24.45 24.88 -4.17
CA LEU A 501 25.03 24.82 -2.82
C LEU A 501 24.54 23.56 -2.07
N GLY A 502 25.19 23.23 -0.97
CA GLY A 502 24.78 22.12 -0.11
C GLY A 502 24.64 20.77 -0.85
N SER A 503 23.51 20.09 -0.60
CA SER A 503 23.15 18.78 -1.18
C SER A 503 23.05 18.80 -2.71
N VAL A 504 22.61 19.91 -3.32
CA VAL A 504 22.52 20.05 -4.78
C VAL A 504 23.79 20.64 -5.42
N GLY A 505 24.70 21.12 -4.57
CA GLY A 505 26.02 21.63 -4.92
C GLY A 505 27.04 20.52 -5.10
N ARG A 506 28.05 20.46 -4.22
CA ARG A 506 29.12 19.44 -4.26
C ARG A 506 28.75 18.14 -3.56
N GLU A 507 27.66 18.14 -2.81
CA GLU A 507 27.36 17.07 -1.86
C GLU A 507 26.19 16.20 -2.33
N VAL A 508 26.16 15.96 -3.65
CA VAL A 508 25.09 15.26 -4.39
C VAL A 508 24.88 13.81 -3.96
N ASP A 509 25.91 13.15 -3.44
CA ASP A 509 25.78 11.79 -2.89
C ASP A 509 24.91 11.74 -1.62
N ARG A 510 24.54 12.89 -1.06
CA ARG A 510 23.70 13.02 0.14
C ARG A 510 22.26 13.40 -0.15
N LEU A 511 21.88 13.49 -1.43
CA LEU A 511 20.54 13.84 -1.84
C LEU A 511 19.53 12.77 -1.37
N ASP A 512 18.52 13.21 -0.64
CA ASP A 512 17.42 12.38 -0.14
C ASP A 512 16.07 13.10 -0.28
N ALA A 513 14.99 12.44 0.14
CA ALA A 513 13.63 12.97 0.03
C ALA A 513 13.35 14.21 0.91
N HIS A 514 14.29 14.59 1.77
CA HIS A 514 14.19 15.76 2.65
C HIS A 514 15.12 16.91 2.24
N SER A 515 15.82 16.75 1.11
CA SER A 515 16.72 17.78 0.57
C SER A 515 15.93 18.91 -0.08
N ASP A 516 16.43 20.13 0.05
CA ASP A 516 15.94 21.36 -0.58
C ASP A 516 16.88 21.83 -1.71
N LEU A 517 16.44 22.85 -2.45
CA LEU A 517 17.27 23.55 -3.43
C LEU A 517 17.93 24.77 -2.80
N ASP A 518 19.25 24.72 -2.64
CA ASP A 518 20.07 25.88 -2.30
C ASP A 518 20.92 26.30 -3.49
N PHE A 519 20.81 27.55 -3.94
CA PHE A 519 21.68 28.05 -5.02
C PHE A 519 21.91 29.57 -5.01
N PHE A 520 22.97 29.99 -5.69
CA PHE A 520 23.21 31.38 -6.07
C PHE A 520 23.01 31.58 -7.57
N ALA A 521 22.19 32.57 -7.93
CA ALA A 521 22.16 33.12 -9.28
C ALA A 521 23.11 34.33 -9.32
N ILE A 522 24.03 34.35 -10.27
CA ILE A 522 24.94 35.48 -10.45
C ILE A 522 24.40 36.33 -11.58
N ALA A 523 24.09 37.59 -11.31
CA ALA A 523 23.62 38.56 -12.30
C ALA A 523 24.77 39.48 -12.77
N GLU A 524 24.63 40.05 -13.96
CA GLU A 524 25.48 41.16 -14.41
C GLU A 524 25.39 42.35 -13.45
N THR A 525 26.47 43.12 -13.32
CA THR A 525 26.49 44.33 -12.50
C THR A 525 25.36 45.28 -12.91
N GLY A 526 24.56 45.73 -11.96
CA GLY A 526 23.37 46.57 -12.15
C GLY A 526 22.07 45.83 -12.42
N HIS A 527 22.07 44.48 -12.55
CA HIS A 527 20.89 43.71 -12.98
C HIS A 527 20.34 42.76 -11.91
N LYS A 528 20.90 42.75 -10.70
CA LYS A 528 20.42 41.92 -9.59
C LYS A 528 18.93 42.06 -9.32
N TRP A 529 18.42 43.30 -9.29
CA TRP A 529 17.02 43.58 -8.98
C TRP A 529 16.04 43.05 -10.02
N HIS A 530 16.48 42.81 -11.26
CA HIS A 530 15.65 42.15 -12.28
C HIS A 530 15.15 40.77 -11.84
N TYR A 531 15.97 40.02 -11.09
CA TYR A 531 15.63 38.67 -10.63
C TYR A 531 14.95 38.64 -9.25
N LEU A 532 15.07 39.73 -8.48
CA LEU A 532 14.47 39.85 -7.15
C LEU A 532 13.09 40.49 -7.20
N ASP A 533 12.87 41.45 -8.11
CA ASP A 533 11.58 42.14 -8.26
C ASP A 533 10.56 41.31 -9.06
N ASP A 534 11.04 40.43 -9.96
CA ASP A 534 10.21 39.54 -10.75
C ASP A 534 10.73 38.09 -10.67
N LEU A 535 9.92 37.21 -10.09
CA LEU A 535 10.22 35.78 -9.95
C LEU A 535 9.71 34.94 -11.14
N SER A 536 9.31 35.58 -12.25
CA SER A 536 8.81 34.90 -13.47
C SER A 536 9.79 33.89 -14.04
N TRP A 537 11.09 34.13 -13.93
CA TRP A 537 12.15 33.20 -14.33
C TRP A 537 12.14 31.88 -13.53
N LEU A 538 11.54 31.87 -12.34
CA LEU A 538 11.29 30.65 -11.57
C LEU A 538 9.86 30.14 -11.76
N SER A 539 8.86 31.01 -11.69
CA SER A 539 7.46 30.62 -11.76
C SER A 539 7.02 30.08 -13.13
N ALA A 540 7.74 30.43 -14.19
CA ALA A 540 7.55 29.85 -15.53
C ALA A 540 7.96 28.37 -15.60
N LEU A 541 8.90 27.92 -14.75
CA LEU A 541 9.33 26.52 -14.68
C LEU A 541 8.34 25.66 -13.90
N CYS A 542 7.78 26.23 -12.84
CA CYS A 542 6.72 25.65 -12.02
C CYS A 542 6.09 26.79 -11.21
N PRO A 543 4.75 26.87 -11.10
CA PRO A 543 4.11 27.90 -10.30
C PRO A 543 4.65 27.93 -8.87
N ILE A 544 4.84 29.15 -8.34
CA ILE A 544 5.28 29.36 -6.96
C ILE A 544 4.04 29.41 -6.07
N ALA A 545 3.88 28.42 -5.20
CA ALA A 545 2.79 28.33 -4.24
C ALA A 545 2.95 29.32 -3.08
N TYR A 546 4.19 29.54 -2.65
CA TYR A 546 4.53 30.44 -1.54
C TYR A 546 5.94 31.03 -1.73
N HIS A 547 6.13 32.28 -1.35
CA HIS A 547 7.45 32.90 -1.28
C HIS A 547 7.49 34.08 -0.31
N TYR A 548 8.68 34.38 0.19
CA TYR A 548 8.98 35.66 0.86
C TYR A 548 10.47 36.02 0.73
N ALA A 549 10.77 37.32 0.78
CA ALA A 549 12.15 37.81 0.80
C ALA A 549 12.80 37.48 2.15
N ASN A 550 13.67 36.47 2.17
CA ASN A 550 14.34 35.99 3.39
C ASN A 550 15.54 36.86 3.76
N THR A 551 16.25 37.37 2.76
CA THR A 551 17.35 38.32 2.92
C THR A 551 17.19 39.45 1.91
N ARG A 552 18.01 40.50 2.02
CA ARG A 552 18.06 41.56 1.00
C ARG A 552 18.48 41.03 -0.38
N ASP A 553 19.11 39.85 -0.40
CA ASP A 553 19.76 39.27 -1.57
C ASP A 553 18.96 38.07 -2.10
N GLY A 554 17.86 37.65 -1.48
CA GLY A 554 17.27 36.35 -1.82
C GLY A 554 15.92 36.00 -1.18
N TYR A 555 15.32 34.95 -1.72
CA TYR A 555 13.98 34.46 -1.35
C TYR A 555 14.03 33.03 -0.83
N LYS A 556 13.04 32.71 0.01
CA LYS A 556 12.60 31.33 0.24
C LYS A 556 11.30 31.12 -0.50
N ILE A 557 11.22 30.04 -1.26
CA ILE A 557 10.09 29.71 -2.13
C ILE A 557 9.67 28.24 -1.95
N LEU A 558 8.39 27.99 -2.15
CA LEU A 558 7.81 26.66 -2.29
C LEU A 558 7.06 26.60 -3.62
N PHE A 559 7.42 25.64 -4.47
CA PHE A 559 6.72 25.39 -5.73
C PHE A 559 5.42 24.60 -5.51
N ASP A 560 4.48 24.69 -6.47
CA ASP A 560 3.21 23.92 -6.46
C ASP A 560 3.41 22.40 -6.43
N ASP A 561 4.59 21.92 -6.85
CA ASP A 561 4.97 20.51 -6.81
C ASP A 561 5.61 20.06 -5.49
N GLY A 562 5.74 20.97 -4.51
CA GLY A 562 6.24 20.70 -3.17
C GLY A 562 7.75 20.87 -2.98
N ILE A 563 8.51 21.25 -4.02
CA ILE A 563 9.93 21.55 -3.86
C ILE A 563 10.13 22.85 -3.11
N PHE A 564 10.83 22.78 -1.99
CA PHE A 564 11.32 23.95 -1.26
C PHE A 564 12.67 24.41 -1.83
N CYS A 565 12.83 25.72 -1.96
CA CYS A 565 14.01 26.34 -2.53
C CYS A 565 14.38 27.61 -1.76
N GLU A 566 15.65 27.74 -1.43
CA GLU A 566 16.28 28.96 -0.92
C GLU A 566 17.34 29.42 -1.92
N PHE A 567 17.26 30.68 -2.34
CA PHE A 567 18.26 31.21 -3.27
C PHE A 567 18.61 32.66 -2.96
N ALA A 568 19.79 33.06 -3.42
CA ALA A 568 20.22 34.45 -3.44
C ALA A 568 20.73 34.85 -4.83
N VAL A 569 20.57 36.13 -5.17
CA VAL A 569 21.06 36.75 -6.39
C VAL A 569 22.20 37.69 -6.02
N PHE A 570 23.38 37.47 -6.60
CA PHE A 570 24.55 38.29 -6.35
C PHE A 570 25.12 38.87 -7.63
N GLU A 571 25.70 40.05 -7.52
CA GLU A 571 26.62 40.56 -8.54
C GLU A 571 28.06 40.09 -8.22
N PRO A 572 28.97 40.01 -9.22
CA PRO A 572 30.32 39.46 -9.02
C PRO A 572 31.13 40.12 -7.89
N GLU A 573 30.94 41.42 -7.66
CA GLU A 573 31.66 42.15 -6.60
C GLU A 573 31.09 41.84 -5.21
N GLU A 574 29.78 41.63 -5.09
CA GLU A 574 29.13 41.26 -3.83
C GLU A 574 29.59 39.86 -3.39
N LEU A 575 29.69 38.93 -4.34
CA LEU A 575 30.12 37.56 -4.08
C LEU A 575 31.53 37.48 -3.47
N ARG A 576 32.41 38.47 -3.76
CA ARG A 576 33.76 38.56 -3.17
C ARG A 576 33.75 38.96 -1.70
N SER A 577 32.67 39.60 -1.24
CA SER A 577 32.57 40.18 0.10
C SER A 577 31.83 39.29 1.11
N ILE A 578 31.24 38.18 0.66
CA ILE A 578 30.43 37.29 1.51
C ILE A 578 31.13 35.97 1.78
N PRO A 579 30.99 35.39 2.99
CA PRO A 579 31.36 34.02 3.24
C PRO A 579 30.30 33.07 2.66
N PHE A 580 30.71 32.04 1.92
CA PHE A 580 29.83 30.94 1.50
C PHE A 580 30.62 29.63 1.36
N ALA A 581 29.92 28.49 1.28
CA ALA A 581 30.55 27.19 1.06
C ALA A 581 30.86 26.98 -0.43
N PRO A 582 31.96 26.29 -0.80
CA PRO A 582 32.25 25.98 -2.20
C PRO A 582 31.09 25.26 -2.90
N GLY A 583 30.61 25.83 -4.00
CA GLY A 583 29.47 25.32 -4.75
C GLY A 583 29.84 24.47 -5.97
N ARG A 584 28.81 23.96 -6.65
CA ARG A 584 28.91 23.32 -7.98
C ARG A 584 28.35 24.28 -9.03
N ILE A 585 29.12 24.52 -10.08
CA ILE A 585 28.63 25.26 -11.24
C ILE A 585 27.62 24.38 -11.97
N VAL A 586 26.37 24.85 -12.04
CA VAL A 586 25.30 24.20 -12.81
C VAL A 586 25.31 24.75 -14.23
N TRP A 587 25.48 26.07 -14.35
CA TRP A 587 25.59 26.77 -15.62
C TRP A 587 26.40 28.06 -15.45
N LYS A 588 27.09 28.51 -16.51
CA LYS A 588 27.73 29.82 -16.58
C LYS A 588 27.95 30.26 -18.02
N GLN A 589 28.05 31.57 -18.24
CA GLN A 589 28.54 32.11 -19.50
C GLN A 589 30.00 31.73 -19.77
N ALA A 590 30.39 31.62 -21.04
CA ALA A 590 31.71 31.14 -21.45
C ALA A 590 32.87 31.97 -20.88
N HIS A 591 32.68 33.28 -20.68
CA HIS A 591 33.70 34.20 -20.19
C HIS A 591 33.83 34.22 -18.65
N VAL A 592 32.90 33.60 -17.92
CA VAL A 592 32.90 33.56 -16.45
C VAL A 592 33.91 32.50 -15.96
N PRO A 593 34.80 32.82 -15.00
CA PRO A 593 35.81 31.88 -14.53
C PRO A 593 35.22 30.79 -13.63
N GLU A 594 35.80 29.58 -13.66
CA GLU A 594 35.41 28.44 -12.80
C GLU A 594 35.54 28.76 -11.30
N THR A 595 36.42 29.69 -10.94
CA THR A 595 36.65 30.09 -9.55
C THR A 595 35.47 30.84 -8.94
N ILE A 596 34.43 31.21 -9.71
CA ILE A 596 33.26 31.92 -9.20
C ILE A 596 32.47 31.10 -8.17
N CYS A 597 32.59 29.76 -8.20
CA CYS A 597 31.96 28.87 -7.22
C CYS A 597 32.76 28.69 -5.92
N LEU A 598 33.90 29.37 -5.78
CA LEU A 598 34.75 29.33 -4.60
C LEU A 598 34.61 30.63 -3.81
N PRO A 599 34.55 30.58 -2.47
CA PRO A 599 34.50 31.78 -1.66
C PRO A 599 35.84 32.53 -1.68
N ALA A 600 35.79 33.86 -1.84
CA ALA A 600 36.97 34.71 -1.75
C ALA A 600 37.42 34.94 -0.29
N MET A 601 36.48 34.82 0.65
CA MET A 601 36.70 34.89 2.10
C MET A 601 36.66 33.47 2.69
N PRO A 602 37.66 33.04 3.47
CA PRO A 602 37.60 31.73 4.11
C PRO A 602 36.44 31.67 5.10
N THR A 603 35.74 30.54 5.12
CA THR A 603 34.68 30.25 6.10
C THR A 603 35.25 30.35 7.52
N PRO A 604 34.60 31.05 8.47
CA PRO A 604 35.09 31.12 9.84
C PRO A 604 35.23 29.71 10.42
N LYS A 605 36.39 29.39 10.98
CA LYS A 605 36.58 28.11 11.67
C LYS A 605 35.73 28.09 12.94
N PRO A 606 35.12 26.95 13.31
CA PRO A 606 34.44 26.81 14.59
C PRO A 606 35.37 27.22 15.74
N GLU A 607 34.89 28.07 16.64
CA GLU A 607 35.64 28.47 17.82
C GLU A 607 35.84 27.25 18.73
N VAL A 608 37.09 26.82 18.93
CA VAL A 608 37.40 25.69 19.82
C VAL A 608 37.39 26.20 21.26
N ARG A 609 36.33 25.88 22.00
CA ARG A 609 36.16 26.28 23.40
C ARG A 609 36.74 25.22 24.33
N ALA A 610 37.34 25.65 25.44
CA ALA A 610 37.91 24.75 26.42
C ALA A 610 36.82 23.95 27.16
N GLN A 611 37.13 22.69 27.49
CA GLN A 611 36.23 21.77 28.20
C GLN A 611 35.66 22.38 29.50
N ASP A 612 36.53 22.97 30.33
CA ASP A 612 36.13 23.58 31.61
C ASP A 612 35.18 24.75 31.42
N TRP A 613 35.37 25.52 30.35
CA TRP A 613 34.48 26.64 30.02
C TRP A 613 33.11 26.13 29.60
N LEU A 614 33.05 25.12 28.71
CA LEU A 614 31.80 24.51 28.27
C LEU A 614 31.00 23.90 29.43
N LEU A 615 31.69 23.18 30.31
CA LEU A 615 31.09 22.59 31.51
C LEU A 615 30.55 23.68 32.45
N GLY A 616 31.36 24.70 32.73
CA GLY A 616 30.96 25.83 33.58
C GLY A 616 29.76 26.59 33.01
N GLU A 617 29.75 26.82 31.71
CA GLU A 617 28.68 27.53 31.01
C GLU A 617 27.38 26.70 30.98
N ALA A 618 27.46 25.38 30.74
CA ALA A 618 26.30 24.49 30.81
C ALA A 618 25.64 24.55 32.20
N LEU A 619 26.43 24.37 33.26
CA LEU A 619 25.95 24.39 34.65
C LEU A 619 25.39 25.75 35.06
N THR A 620 26.03 26.84 34.61
CA THR A 620 25.56 28.20 34.90
C THR A 620 24.23 28.47 34.21
N ASN A 621 24.05 28.02 32.97
CA ASN A 621 22.78 28.12 32.26
C ASN A 621 21.66 27.32 32.94
N LEU A 622 21.95 26.12 33.47
CA LEU A 622 20.99 25.36 34.29
C LEU A 622 20.55 26.16 35.53
N LEU A 623 21.51 26.71 36.27
CA LEU A 623 21.24 27.47 37.50
C LEU A 623 20.42 28.74 37.20
N VAL A 624 20.82 29.51 36.19
CA VAL A 624 20.13 30.74 35.80
C VAL A 624 18.74 30.44 35.28
N GLY A 625 18.58 29.40 34.46
CA GLY A 625 17.29 28.98 33.93
C GLY A 625 16.33 28.56 35.03
N LEU A 626 16.78 27.78 36.02
CA LEU A 626 15.93 27.40 37.17
C LEU A 626 15.56 28.61 38.04
N ALA A 627 16.45 29.58 38.20
CA ALA A 627 16.13 30.83 38.89
C ALA A 627 15.08 31.67 38.12
N ARG A 628 15.07 31.60 36.79
CA ARG A 628 14.03 32.22 35.93
C ARG A 628 12.70 31.49 36.09
N GLU A 629 12.72 30.16 36.12
CA GLU A 629 11.52 29.33 36.34
C GLU A 629 10.81 29.72 37.63
N ARG A 630 11.57 29.87 38.72
CA ARG A 630 11.03 30.29 40.03
C ARG A 630 10.37 31.67 40.02
N ARG A 631 10.77 32.55 39.10
CA ARG A 631 10.14 33.87 38.90
C ARG A 631 8.90 33.82 37.99
N GLY A 632 8.51 32.63 37.53
CA GLY A 632 7.41 32.44 36.57
C GLY A 632 7.83 32.73 35.12
N GLU A 633 9.12 32.79 34.82
CA GLU A 633 9.64 33.09 33.46
C GLU A 633 9.91 31.79 32.67
N SER A 634 8.92 30.90 32.54
CA SER A 634 9.14 29.52 32.05
C SER A 634 9.68 29.42 30.62
N LEU A 635 9.31 30.34 29.72
CA LEU A 635 9.91 30.40 28.37
C LEU A 635 11.41 30.74 28.41
N SER A 636 11.79 31.67 29.29
CA SER A 636 13.18 32.08 29.48
C SER A 636 13.99 30.93 30.10
N ALA A 637 13.42 30.29 31.12
CA ALA A 637 13.99 29.10 31.75
C ALA A 637 14.24 27.98 30.73
N MET A 638 13.26 27.70 29.87
CA MET A 638 13.39 26.70 28.80
C MET A 638 14.53 27.02 27.85
N ARG A 639 14.69 28.28 27.42
CA ARG A 639 15.81 28.67 26.54
C ARG A 639 17.17 28.46 27.19
N PHE A 640 17.31 28.79 28.47
CA PHE A 640 18.55 28.60 29.21
C PHE A 640 18.85 27.11 29.45
N ILE A 641 17.87 26.33 29.89
CA ILE A 641 18.06 24.93 30.27
C ILE A 641 18.09 24.01 29.05
N GLN A 642 17.06 24.08 28.20
CA GLN A 642 16.84 23.14 27.10
C GLN A 642 17.43 23.65 25.77
N GLY A 643 17.86 24.91 25.69
CA GLY A 643 18.61 25.47 24.56
C GLY A 643 20.09 25.61 24.91
N HIS A 644 20.45 26.69 25.60
CA HIS A 644 21.85 27.07 25.81
C HIS A 644 22.67 26.01 26.55
N ALA A 645 22.15 25.42 27.63
CA ALA A 645 22.88 24.36 28.35
C ALA A 645 23.01 23.09 27.51
N VAL A 646 22.01 22.75 26.70
CA VAL A 646 22.08 21.63 25.75
C VAL A 646 23.14 21.88 24.70
N ASP A 647 23.20 23.06 24.07
CA ASP A 647 24.24 23.42 23.09
C ASP A 647 25.65 23.20 23.65
N ARG A 648 25.90 23.68 24.89
CA ARG A 648 27.19 23.47 25.57
C ARG A 648 27.47 22.00 25.85
N THR A 649 26.44 21.24 26.20
CA THR A 649 26.54 19.80 26.50
C THR A 649 26.81 18.98 25.24
N LEU A 650 26.21 19.34 24.10
CA LEU A 650 26.48 18.71 22.81
C LEU A 650 27.92 18.96 22.34
N GLU A 651 28.46 20.16 22.59
CA GLU A 651 29.85 20.46 22.28
C GLU A 651 30.84 19.60 23.09
N LEU A 652 30.46 19.17 24.29
CA LEU A 652 31.27 18.27 25.12
C LEU A 652 31.31 16.81 24.60
N ALA A 653 30.56 16.46 23.56
CA ALA A 653 30.42 15.09 23.08
C ALA A 653 31.75 14.43 22.67
N ASP A 654 32.66 15.19 22.04
CA ASP A 654 33.97 14.71 21.57
C ASP A 654 34.87 14.20 22.73
N TRP A 655 34.58 14.61 23.99
CA TRP A 655 35.29 14.14 25.18
C TRP A 655 34.66 12.89 25.83
N ILE A 656 33.46 12.51 25.40
CA ILE A 656 32.63 11.47 26.04
C ILE A 656 32.54 10.24 25.13
N GLU A 657 32.26 10.44 23.85
CA GLU A 657 32.03 9.38 22.87
C GLU A 657 32.85 9.65 21.61
N ALA A 658 33.53 8.62 21.10
CA ALA A 658 34.25 8.73 19.84
C ALA A 658 33.27 8.97 18.68
N ALA A 659 33.48 10.05 17.93
CA ALA A 659 32.63 10.41 16.80
C ALA A 659 32.64 9.31 15.73
N GLN A 660 31.46 8.87 15.32
CA GLN A 660 31.30 7.99 14.16
C GLN A 660 31.64 8.73 12.86
N GLU A 661 32.02 7.98 11.82
CA GLU A 661 32.44 8.50 10.52
C GLU A 661 31.24 9.02 9.71
N VAL A 662 30.72 10.17 10.15
CA VAL A 662 29.59 10.90 9.57
C VAL A 662 30.01 12.35 9.38
N TYR A 663 29.64 12.96 8.24
CA TYR A 663 29.95 14.36 7.94
C TYR A 663 29.52 15.30 9.07
N ARG A 664 30.47 16.11 9.58
CA ARG A 664 30.26 17.15 10.59
C ARG A 664 29.97 18.47 9.88
N ASP A 665 28.79 19.02 10.12
CA ASP A 665 28.43 20.35 9.64
C ASP A 665 29.27 21.41 10.40
N PRO A 666 29.99 22.31 9.69
CA PRO A 666 30.84 23.31 10.33
C PRO A 666 30.04 24.45 10.99
N PHE A 667 28.75 24.59 10.69
CA PHE A 667 27.90 25.67 11.19
C PHE A 667 26.89 25.22 12.24
N ALA A 668 26.53 23.93 12.27
CA ALA A 668 25.50 23.38 13.15
C ALA A 668 25.96 22.06 13.80
N VAL A 669 26.33 22.12 15.07
CA VAL A 669 26.87 20.96 15.81
C VAL A 669 25.80 19.88 16.05
N GLU A 670 24.54 20.27 16.13
CA GLU A 670 23.39 19.41 16.34
C GLU A 670 23.01 18.57 15.11
N ARG A 671 23.46 18.96 13.90
CA ARG A 671 23.12 18.21 12.69
C ARG A 671 23.71 16.79 12.74
N ARG A 672 22.84 15.80 12.61
CA ARG A 672 23.15 14.36 12.61
C ARG A 672 23.84 13.90 13.90
N PHE A 673 23.58 14.59 15.00
CA PHE A 673 24.23 14.33 16.27
C PHE A 673 24.04 12.87 16.74
N GLU A 674 22.83 12.32 16.64
CA GLU A 674 22.51 10.95 17.07
C GLU A 674 23.22 9.89 16.24
N ARG A 675 23.54 10.17 14.98
CA ARG A 675 24.34 9.26 14.15
C ARG A 675 25.82 9.35 14.49
N ARG A 676 26.29 10.53 14.91
CA ARG A 676 27.68 10.79 15.23
C ARG A 676 28.05 10.34 16.65
N TYR A 677 27.14 10.47 17.61
CA TYR A 677 27.29 10.06 19.01
C TYR A 677 26.03 9.29 19.47
N PRO A 678 25.84 8.04 19.01
CA PRO A 678 24.62 7.28 19.27
C PRO A 678 24.36 6.98 20.75
N ALA A 679 25.40 6.88 21.59
CA ALA A 679 25.18 6.69 23.02
C ALA A 679 24.65 7.96 23.68
N ILE A 680 25.22 9.12 23.35
CA ILE A 680 24.75 10.42 23.85
C ILE A 680 23.38 10.76 23.26
N GLY A 681 23.13 10.45 21.99
CA GLY A 681 21.86 10.70 21.30
C GLY A 681 20.65 10.08 22.00
N ARG A 682 20.80 8.92 22.65
CA ARG A 682 19.74 8.28 23.44
C ARG A 682 19.36 9.05 24.71
N GLU A 683 20.22 9.95 25.19
CA GLU A 683 20.00 10.74 26.40
C GLU A 683 19.37 12.11 26.09
N VAL A 684 19.51 12.62 24.85
CA VAL A 684 19.03 13.96 24.44
C VAL A 684 17.54 14.14 24.70
N GLY A 685 16.72 13.10 24.52
CA GLY A 685 15.29 13.14 24.81
C GLY A 685 14.95 13.40 26.29
N ALA A 686 15.86 13.06 27.22
CA ALA A 686 15.69 13.38 28.64
C ALA A 686 16.03 14.85 28.95
N TRP A 687 16.83 15.50 28.10
CA TRP A 687 17.24 16.91 28.25
C TRP A 687 16.21 17.89 27.67
N LEU A 688 15.31 17.40 26.80
CA LEU A 688 14.35 18.20 26.03
C LEU A 688 12.91 17.82 26.41
N ARG A 689 12.51 18.03 27.66
CA ARG A 689 11.18 17.65 28.16
C ARG A 689 10.06 18.62 27.76
N GLY A 690 10.37 19.68 27.02
CA GLY A 690 9.40 20.65 26.53
C GLY A 690 9.05 21.72 27.56
N TYR A 691 8.08 22.57 27.23
CA TYR A 691 7.78 23.81 27.95
C TYR A 691 7.55 23.63 29.46
N GLU A 692 6.91 22.54 29.87
CA GLU A 692 6.57 22.26 31.27
C GLU A 692 7.67 21.48 32.02
N GLY A 693 8.65 20.93 31.30
CA GLY A 693 9.63 19.98 31.85
C GLY A 693 11.00 20.58 32.21
N ASN A 694 11.05 21.86 32.59
CA ASN A 694 12.32 22.56 32.82
C ASN A 694 13.14 21.96 33.98
N ARG A 695 12.48 21.55 35.07
CA ARG A 695 13.16 21.00 36.25
C ARG A 695 13.75 19.61 35.97
N GLU A 696 12.98 18.77 35.30
CA GLU A 696 13.36 17.42 34.88
C GLU A 696 14.52 17.47 33.89
N SER A 697 14.44 18.38 32.91
CA SER A 697 15.52 18.60 31.93
C SER A 697 16.81 19.03 32.61
N ALA A 698 16.74 19.97 33.56
CA ALA A 698 17.92 20.44 34.29
C ALA A 698 18.56 19.33 35.14
N LEU A 699 17.76 18.48 35.78
CA LEU A 699 18.26 17.32 36.53
C LEU A 699 18.89 16.27 35.60
N ALA A 700 18.29 16.01 34.44
CA ALA A 700 18.82 15.07 33.48
C ALA A 700 20.18 15.51 32.93
N ILE A 701 20.30 16.79 32.54
CA ILE A 701 21.57 17.37 32.06
C ILE A 701 22.61 17.37 33.18
N LEU A 702 22.26 17.79 34.40
CA LEU A 702 23.20 17.77 35.54
C LEU A 702 23.71 16.34 35.82
N THR A 703 22.80 15.37 35.87
CA THR A 703 23.15 13.96 36.12
C THR A 703 24.06 13.41 35.01
N PHE A 704 23.77 13.78 33.76
CA PHE A 704 24.61 13.42 32.62
C PHE A 704 26.02 14.01 32.75
N LEU A 705 26.15 15.29 33.09
CA LEU A 705 27.44 15.97 33.23
C LEU A 705 28.25 15.40 34.41
N GLU A 706 27.62 15.10 35.54
CA GLU A 706 28.29 14.50 36.71
C GLU A 706 28.80 13.07 36.44
N ARG A 707 28.14 12.33 35.54
CA ARG A 707 28.58 11.00 35.13
C ARG A 707 29.90 11.04 34.34
N HIS A 708 30.15 12.13 33.62
CA HIS A 708 31.24 12.23 32.65
C HIS A 708 32.34 13.22 33.03
N PHE A 709 32.06 14.19 33.91
CA PHE A 709 33.00 15.24 34.29
C PHE A 709 33.00 15.52 35.80
N ALA A 710 34.10 16.10 36.29
CA ALA A 710 34.19 16.58 37.67
C ALA A 710 33.40 17.88 37.84
N VAL A 711 32.15 17.78 38.28
CA VAL A 711 31.26 18.92 38.53
C VAL A 711 31.49 19.51 39.93
N ASN A 712 31.52 20.83 40.05
CA ASN A 712 31.62 21.50 41.34
C ASN A 712 30.40 21.20 42.23
N ALA A 713 30.63 20.70 43.44
CA ALA A 713 29.56 20.27 44.34
C ALA A 713 28.61 21.41 44.77
N ALA A 714 29.10 22.65 44.86
CA ALA A 714 28.28 23.78 45.29
C ALA A 714 27.24 24.18 44.23
N ILE A 715 27.62 24.25 42.95
CA ILE A 715 26.68 24.56 41.87
C ILE A 715 25.69 23.40 41.65
N ALA A 716 26.15 22.15 41.73
CA ALA A 716 25.28 20.99 41.60
C ALA A 716 24.23 20.91 42.72
N ALA A 717 24.60 21.25 43.97
CA ALA A 717 23.68 21.32 45.09
C ALA A 717 22.66 22.47 44.90
N ALA A 718 23.09 23.63 44.40
CA ALA A 718 22.20 24.76 44.13
C ALA A 718 21.17 24.46 43.04
N ILE A 719 21.58 23.78 41.95
CA ILE A 719 20.69 23.32 40.88
C ILE A 719 19.65 22.35 41.44
N ARG A 720 20.07 21.30 42.16
CA ARG A 720 19.14 20.32 42.77
C ARG A 720 18.14 20.98 43.71
N LYS A 721 18.58 21.95 44.51
CA LYS A 721 17.70 22.70 45.40
C LYS A 721 16.61 23.45 44.63
N LEU A 722 16.98 24.15 43.55
CA LEU A 722 16.01 24.87 42.72
C LEU A 722 15.07 23.94 41.93
N CYS A 723 15.45 22.69 41.67
CA CYS A 723 14.53 21.71 41.08
C CYS A 723 13.52 21.16 42.11
N ALA A 724 13.90 21.09 43.39
CA ALA A 724 13.05 20.56 44.47
C ALA A 724 12.06 21.60 45.04
N GLU A 725 12.39 22.88 44.95
CA GLU A 725 11.52 24.02 45.28
C GLU A 725 10.70 24.42 44.06
#